data_AF-A0A969PEG4-F1
#
_entry.id   AF-A0A969PEG4-F1
#
_cell.length_a   1.000
_cell.length_b   1.000
_cell.length_c   1.000
_cell.angle_alpha   90.00
_cell.angle_beta   90.00
_cell.angle_gamma   90.00
#
_symmetry.space_group_name_H-M   'P 1'
#
loop_
_entity.id
_entity.type
_entity.pdbx_description
1 polymer ?
#
loop_
_entity_poly.entity_id
_entity_poly.type
_entity_poly.pdbx_seq_one_letter_code
_entity_poly.pdbx_strand_id
1 'polypeptide(L)'
;MNSNFTPTYGGNMANTIQLTQIGRYTTGVFNQGAAEISAYDPECKRLFVVNAQAATIDILDLSDPTSPAQIGQIAVGAFGAVANSVAVKNGVVAVAVEAVDKTNPGKVVFFDTDGTYLSDVQVGALPDMLTFTPDGSKVLVANEGEPGTVDPEGSVSIIDLSGGVNTLSQANVATAGFTSFNGLEAQLRLDGVRIFPGKTAAQDFEPEYIAVSADGQTAYVTLQENNTVAVIDIASATVIDLQPLGVKDHSLVGNGLDPSDRDNAINIAPVPVFGIYMPDAIATFSANGQTYYVTANEGDDRGENRSVRNLNLDPTAFPNAATLKLDANLGRLSVSSIDGDTDGDGDYDQLYAYGARSFSVWDSQGNQVYDSGDDFEQITAQLFAANFNASNDNNSFDNRSDNKGPEPEGVVVGQVGDRTYGFIGLERIGGVMVYDLTNPASPQFVQYLNNRDFSQGVNLPTAGDLGPEGLTFIAAADSPTGLPLLVVTNEISGSTTTYAIAPNDTNGTVGTAAGETLNGSNQIDFINGLGGNDSISGGNGNDVIYGGTGNDTLNGDNGDDLLFGESGTNRLFGGNGNDVIYGGASSDVIDGDNGDDRLFGGAGNDVINGYHGDDSLIGGAGADTLDGEAGDDTFIFAAGFGSDVINGFTDGVDTIDLTAFRTSFGSLTVIQDGLNTVISSSVFRSANTMTLVNFTASDIDATDFLF
;
A
#
# COMPACT_ATOMS: atom_id res chain seq x y z
N MET A 1 -3.14 5.78 44.19
CA MET A 1 -3.64 4.39 44.25
C MET A 1 -4.91 4.35 43.44
N ASN A 2 -4.79 3.94 42.19
CA ASN A 2 -5.88 3.41 41.36
C ASN A 2 -5.20 2.49 40.34
N SER A 3 -5.50 1.22 40.49
CA SER A 3 -5.14 0.10 39.63
C SER A 3 -6.19 -0.03 38.52
N ASN A 4 -5.78 -0.63 37.40
CA ASN A 4 -6.60 -1.25 36.34
C ASN A 4 -6.96 -0.35 35.15
N PHE A 5 -6.09 -0.32 34.15
CA PHE A 5 -6.18 -1.17 32.96
C PHE A 5 -4.89 -0.95 32.18
N THR A 6 -3.99 -1.93 32.21
CA THR A 6 -2.89 -2.02 31.25
C THR A 6 -3.31 -3.17 30.37
N PRO A 7 -3.70 -2.97 29.11
CA PRO A 7 -3.84 -4.09 28.20
C PRO A 7 -2.47 -4.75 28.14
N THR A 8 -2.35 -5.91 28.78
CA THR A 8 -1.24 -6.81 28.47
C THR A 8 -1.54 -7.33 27.08
N TYR A 9 -0.92 -6.73 26.06
CA TYR A 9 -0.80 -7.27 24.70
C TYR A 9 0.08 -8.54 24.75
N GLY A 10 -0.42 -9.56 25.43
CA GLY A 10 0.30 -10.76 25.83
C GLY A 10 -0.63 -11.97 25.92
N GLY A 11 -1.62 -12.02 25.04
CA GLY A 11 -2.28 -13.28 24.68
C GLY A 11 -1.37 -14.06 23.73
N ASN A 12 -1.35 -15.39 23.83
CA ASN A 12 -0.56 -16.29 22.98
C ASN A 12 -0.52 -15.82 21.51
N MET A 13 0.59 -15.22 21.08
CA MET A 13 0.83 -14.74 19.70
C MET A 13 1.17 -15.88 18.74
N ALA A 14 0.69 -17.10 18.99
CA ALA A 14 0.90 -18.19 18.06
C ALA A 14 0.02 -17.93 16.83
N ASN A 15 0.66 -17.68 15.68
CA ASN A 15 0.08 -17.50 14.35
C ASN A 15 -0.36 -16.04 14.03
N THR A 16 0.56 -15.07 14.14
CA THR A 16 0.41 -13.71 13.59
C THR A 16 1.09 -13.59 12.21
N ILE A 17 1.19 -12.40 11.62
CA ILE A 17 2.06 -12.08 10.48
C ILE A 17 3.07 -10.99 10.87
N GLN A 18 4.22 -10.92 10.20
CA GLN A 18 5.22 -9.86 10.32
C GLN A 18 5.38 -9.20 8.96
N LEU A 19 5.40 -7.87 8.94
CA LEU A 19 5.68 -7.11 7.74
C LEU A 19 7.09 -6.58 7.84
N THR A 20 7.86 -6.75 6.77
CA THR A 20 9.23 -6.24 6.67
C THR A 20 9.35 -5.41 5.41
N GLN A 21 9.82 -4.18 5.54
CA GLN A 21 10.12 -3.35 4.38
C GLN A 21 11.26 -4.00 3.61
N ILE A 22 11.03 -4.31 2.34
CA ILE A 22 12.03 -4.94 1.47
C ILE A 22 12.50 -4.01 0.36
N GLY A 23 11.67 -3.04 -0.07
CA GLY A 23 12.03 -2.11 -1.13
C GLY A 23 11.30 -0.79 -1.04
N ARG A 24 11.85 0.23 -1.70
CA ARG A 24 11.29 1.58 -1.73
C ARG A 24 11.73 2.33 -2.98
N TYR A 25 10.76 2.89 -3.69
CA TYR A 25 10.95 3.87 -4.76
C TYR A 25 10.53 5.26 -4.29
N THR A 26 11.20 6.30 -4.79
CA THR A 26 10.84 7.70 -4.50
C THR A 26 10.89 8.53 -5.77
N THR A 27 9.86 9.35 -6.00
CA THR A 27 9.83 10.31 -7.13
C THR A 27 10.75 11.51 -6.90
N GLY A 28 11.12 11.77 -5.64
CA GLY A 28 11.86 12.97 -5.22
C GLY A 28 11.00 14.24 -5.13
N VAL A 29 9.68 14.10 -5.28
CA VAL A 29 8.69 15.17 -5.13
C VAL A 29 8.04 15.06 -3.75
N PHE A 30 7.88 16.18 -3.05
CA PHE A 30 7.29 16.25 -1.71
C PHE A 30 6.01 17.09 -1.72
N ASN A 31 4.95 16.60 -1.08
CA ASN A 31 3.68 17.26 -0.78
C ASN A 31 2.97 17.83 -2.02
N GLN A 32 2.80 17.00 -3.05
CA GLN A 32 2.22 17.42 -4.33
C GLN A 32 1.37 16.35 -5.03
N GLY A 33 0.94 15.25 -4.39
CA GLY A 33 0.20 14.21 -5.13
C GLY A 33 1.08 13.36 -6.05
N ALA A 34 2.28 12.97 -5.60
CA ALA A 34 3.27 12.32 -6.46
C ALA A 34 3.22 10.78 -6.43
N ALA A 35 2.56 10.18 -5.44
CA ALA A 35 2.37 8.74 -5.32
C ALA A 35 1.07 8.46 -4.55
N GLU A 36 -0.03 8.27 -5.29
CA GLU A 36 -1.38 8.06 -4.75
C GLU A 36 -1.83 6.62 -5.02
N ILE A 37 -2.98 6.39 -5.65
CA ILE A 37 -3.53 5.06 -5.90
C ILE A 37 -2.55 4.20 -6.71
N SER A 38 -2.39 2.95 -6.31
CA SER A 38 -1.57 1.97 -7.02
C SER A 38 -2.35 0.74 -7.45
N ALA A 39 -1.87 0.08 -8.51
CA ALA A 39 -2.43 -1.18 -8.99
C ALA A 39 -1.33 -2.07 -9.57
N TYR A 40 -1.36 -3.37 -9.27
CA TYR A 40 -0.32 -4.32 -9.65
C TYR A 40 -0.83 -5.36 -10.65
N ASP A 41 -0.06 -5.59 -11.73
CA ASP A 41 -0.31 -6.67 -12.68
C ASP A 41 0.68 -7.82 -12.46
N PRO A 42 0.21 -9.04 -12.10
CA PRO A 42 1.09 -10.16 -11.79
C PRO A 42 1.76 -10.81 -13.00
N GLU A 43 1.19 -10.66 -14.20
CA GLU A 43 1.73 -11.30 -15.41
C GLU A 43 3.02 -10.61 -15.86
N CYS A 44 3.01 -9.28 -15.90
CA CYS A 44 4.18 -8.49 -16.26
C CYS A 44 4.99 -7.96 -15.07
N LYS A 45 4.52 -8.21 -13.84
CA LYS A 45 5.13 -7.76 -12.58
C LYS A 45 5.31 -6.23 -12.49
N ARG A 46 4.35 -5.48 -13.05
CA ARG A 46 4.39 -4.02 -13.06
C ARG A 46 3.40 -3.43 -12.08
N LEU A 47 3.85 -2.39 -11.38
CA LEU A 47 3.03 -1.57 -10.51
C LEU A 47 2.77 -0.23 -11.21
N PHE A 48 1.50 0.13 -11.31
CA PHE A 48 1.01 1.40 -11.83
C PHE A 48 0.72 2.31 -10.65
N VAL A 49 1.27 3.51 -10.62
CA VAL A 49 1.12 4.47 -9.51
C VAL A 49 0.63 5.80 -10.04
N VAL A 50 -0.47 6.32 -9.50
CA VAL A 50 -0.98 7.65 -9.84
C VAL A 50 0.01 8.72 -9.35
N ASN A 51 0.32 9.65 -10.25
CA ASN A 51 1.09 10.86 -9.98
C ASN A 51 0.25 12.04 -10.47
N ALA A 52 -0.72 12.46 -9.64
CA ALA A 52 -1.64 13.55 -9.94
C ALA A 52 -0.92 14.87 -10.24
N GLN A 53 0.20 15.16 -9.55
CA GLN A 53 1.04 16.32 -9.83
C GLN A 53 1.40 16.44 -11.31
N ALA A 54 1.87 15.33 -11.88
CA ALA A 54 2.41 15.28 -13.23
C ALA A 54 1.34 14.96 -14.27
N ALA A 55 0.11 14.66 -13.84
CA ALA A 55 -0.95 14.10 -14.67
C ALA A 55 -0.45 12.84 -15.42
N THR A 56 0.21 11.94 -14.69
CA THR A 56 0.74 10.68 -15.20
C THR A 56 0.37 9.49 -14.32
N ILE A 57 0.47 8.30 -14.91
CA ILE A 57 0.62 7.05 -14.16
C ILE A 57 2.06 6.59 -14.34
N ASP A 58 2.83 6.51 -13.25
CA ASP A 58 4.18 5.95 -13.27
C ASP A 58 4.09 4.41 -13.36
N ILE A 59 4.93 3.82 -14.21
CA ILE A 59 5.04 2.36 -14.36
C ILE A 59 6.33 1.93 -13.68
N LEU A 60 6.21 1.28 -12.54
CA LEU A 60 7.33 0.71 -11.79
C LEU A 60 7.45 -0.78 -12.11
N ASP A 61 8.66 -1.22 -12.39
CA ASP A 61 9.04 -2.63 -12.41
C ASP A 61 9.13 -3.12 -10.97
N LEU A 62 8.38 -4.18 -10.68
CA LEU A 62 8.37 -4.84 -9.39
C LEU A 62 8.81 -6.30 -9.50
N SER A 63 9.46 -6.70 -10.61
CA SER A 63 10.02 -8.05 -10.77
C SER A 63 11.05 -8.40 -9.70
N ASP A 64 11.80 -7.39 -9.23
CA ASP A 64 12.53 -7.38 -7.97
C ASP A 64 11.87 -6.35 -7.01
N PRO A 65 11.04 -6.80 -6.07
CA PRO A 65 10.34 -5.90 -5.15
C PRO A 65 11.26 -5.25 -4.11
N THR A 66 12.54 -5.65 -4.00
CA THR A 66 13.51 -5.00 -3.11
C THR A 66 14.09 -3.72 -3.70
N SER A 67 14.06 -3.59 -5.02
CA SER A 67 14.55 -2.44 -5.76
C SER A 67 13.54 -1.96 -6.83
N PRO A 68 12.34 -1.50 -6.43
CA PRO A 68 11.34 -1.05 -7.39
C PRO A 68 11.88 0.12 -8.23
N ALA A 69 11.73 0.04 -9.55
CA ALA A 69 12.34 0.99 -10.47
C ALA A 69 11.33 1.50 -11.51
N GLN A 70 11.30 2.81 -11.76
CA GLN A 70 10.45 3.35 -12.82
C GLN A 70 10.98 2.99 -14.21
N ILE A 71 10.16 2.29 -14.99
CA ILE A 71 10.48 1.85 -16.36
C ILE A 71 9.68 2.60 -17.44
N GLY A 72 8.60 3.27 -17.06
CA GLY A 72 7.75 4.01 -17.98
C GLY A 72 6.78 4.97 -17.27
N GLN A 73 5.98 5.66 -18.08
CA GLN A 73 4.87 6.49 -17.60
C GLN A 73 3.76 6.57 -18.67
N ILE A 74 2.52 6.70 -18.23
CA ILE A 74 1.35 6.97 -19.07
C ILE A 74 0.97 8.43 -18.86
N ALA A 75 0.96 9.24 -19.93
CA ALA A 75 0.52 10.63 -19.84
C ALA A 75 -0.99 10.75 -20.08
N VAL A 76 -1.73 11.32 -19.13
CA VAL A 76 -3.20 11.44 -19.24
C VAL A 76 -3.68 12.81 -19.71
N GLY A 77 -2.80 13.82 -19.80
CA GLY A 77 -3.18 15.19 -20.14
C GLY A 77 -3.82 15.39 -21.54
N ALA A 78 -3.72 14.40 -22.44
CA ALA A 78 -4.46 14.41 -23.71
C ALA A 78 -5.95 14.05 -23.56
N PHE A 79 -6.33 13.45 -22.43
CA PHE A 79 -7.67 12.93 -22.15
C PHE A 79 -8.42 13.78 -21.12
N GLY A 80 -7.72 14.49 -20.24
CA GLY A 80 -8.29 15.35 -19.20
C GLY A 80 -7.23 16.12 -18.42
N ALA A 81 -7.54 16.52 -17.18
CA ALA A 81 -6.63 17.31 -16.34
C ALA A 81 -5.71 16.46 -15.47
N VAL A 82 -6.30 15.60 -14.65
CA VAL A 82 -5.60 14.77 -13.64
C VAL A 82 -6.08 13.33 -13.76
N ALA A 83 -5.22 12.37 -13.39
CA ALA A 83 -5.63 11.00 -13.14
C ALA A 83 -5.87 10.85 -11.64
N ASN A 84 -7.06 10.42 -11.24
CA ASN A 84 -7.40 10.27 -9.82
C ASN A 84 -7.20 8.82 -9.34
N SER A 85 -7.40 7.85 -10.24
CA SER A 85 -7.31 6.44 -9.87
C SER A 85 -6.83 5.56 -11.03
N VAL A 86 -6.20 4.45 -10.68
CA VAL A 86 -5.75 3.41 -11.60
C VAL A 86 -6.14 2.05 -11.05
N ALA A 87 -6.58 1.15 -11.94
CA ALA A 87 -6.71 -0.27 -11.65
C ALA A 87 -6.19 -1.09 -12.84
N VAL A 88 -5.77 -2.33 -12.57
CA VAL A 88 -5.31 -3.24 -13.62
C VAL A 88 -5.89 -4.64 -13.40
N LYS A 89 -6.32 -5.27 -14.49
CA LYS A 89 -6.79 -6.65 -14.48
C LYS A 89 -6.63 -7.26 -15.87
N ASN A 90 -6.13 -8.50 -15.93
CA ASN A 90 -6.00 -9.26 -17.19
C ASN A 90 -5.26 -8.48 -18.30
N GLY A 91 -4.15 -7.82 -17.95
CA GLY A 91 -3.35 -7.03 -18.90
C GLY A 91 -3.98 -5.72 -19.39
N VAL A 92 -5.09 -5.27 -18.79
CA VAL A 92 -5.75 -4.01 -19.11
C VAL A 92 -5.64 -3.04 -17.94
N VAL A 93 -5.04 -1.89 -18.18
CA VAL A 93 -4.92 -0.78 -17.23
C VAL A 93 -6.07 0.19 -17.49
N ALA A 94 -6.91 0.44 -16.50
CA ALA A 94 -7.97 1.44 -16.54
C ALA A 94 -7.57 2.65 -15.69
N VAL A 95 -7.74 3.86 -16.22
CA VAL A 95 -7.40 5.11 -15.53
C VAL A 95 -8.61 6.03 -15.49
N ALA A 96 -8.98 6.49 -14.30
CA ALA A 96 -10.00 7.50 -14.07
C ALA A 96 -9.37 8.88 -14.33
N VAL A 97 -9.90 9.62 -15.30
CA VAL A 97 -9.35 10.91 -15.73
C VAL A 97 -10.43 11.98 -15.65
N GLU A 98 -10.22 12.98 -14.80
CA GLU A 98 -11.14 14.11 -14.65
C GLU A 98 -11.09 15.07 -15.84
N ALA A 99 -12.22 15.72 -16.11
CA ALA A 99 -12.28 16.78 -17.11
C ALA A 99 -11.55 18.04 -16.61
N VAL A 100 -11.05 18.86 -17.54
CA VAL A 100 -10.37 20.14 -17.22
C VAL A 100 -11.21 21.08 -16.34
N ASP A 101 -12.53 21.00 -16.49
CA ASP A 101 -13.47 21.53 -15.51
C ASP A 101 -14.15 20.31 -14.90
N LYS A 102 -13.80 20.02 -13.63
CA LYS A 102 -14.20 18.82 -12.88
C LYS A 102 -15.70 18.60 -12.80
N THR A 103 -16.49 19.67 -12.96
CA THR A 103 -17.96 19.59 -12.98
C THR A 103 -18.53 18.99 -14.28
N ASN A 104 -17.69 18.83 -15.31
CA ASN A 104 -18.07 18.13 -16.54
C ASN A 104 -17.79 16.63 -16.44
N PRO A 105 -18.54 15.80 -17.20
CA PRO A 105 -18.25 14.38 -17.35
C PRO A 105 -16.78 14.10 -17.73
N GLY A 106 -16.11 13.28 -16.92
CA GLY A 106 -14.75 12.81 -17.14
C GLY A 106 -14.70 11.55 -18.02
N LYS A 107 -13.59 10.82 -17.96
CA LYS A 107 -13.36 9.63 -18.77
C LYS A 107 -12.75 8.49 -17.96
N VAL A 108 -12.99 7.26 -18.43
CA VAL A 108 -12.08 6.15 -18.19
C VAL A 108 -11.31 5.89 -19.46
N VAL A 109 -9.98 5.87 -19.34
CA VAL A 109 -9.06 5.61 -20.44
C VAL A 109 -8.39 4.26 -20.19
N PHE A 110 -8.37 3.41 -21.21
CA PHE A 110 -7.82 2.07 -21.15
C PHE A 110 -6.48 1.99 -21.89
N PHE A 111 -5.51 1.35 -21.27
CA PHE A 111 -4.17 1.10 -21.81
C PHE A 111 -3.83 -0.39 -21.67
N ASP A 112 -2.86 -0.86 -22.44
CA ASP A 112 -2.15 -2.10 -22.10
C ASP A 112 -1.10 -1.85 -21.00
N THR A 113 -0.44 -2.91 -20.55
CA THR A 113 0.54 -2.82 -19.46
C THR A 113 1.85 -2.09 -19.86
N ASP A 114 2.11 -1.90 -21.15
CA ASP A 114 3.20 -1.06 -21.68
C ASP A 114 2.81 0.43 -21.74
N GLY A 115 1.56 0.77 -21.39
CA GLY A 115 1.05 2.14 -21.43
C GLY A 115 0.56 2.58 -22.81
N THR A 116 0.32 1.64 -23.72
CA THR A 116 -0.24 1.93 -25.05
C THR A 116 -1.76 2.10 -24.95
N TYR A 117 -2.26 3.21 -25.48
CA TYR A 117 -3.71 3.49 -25.51
C TYR A 117 -4.49 2.41 -26.29
N LEU A 118 -5.59 1.96 -25.70
CA LEU A 118 -6.53 0.99 -26.29
C LEU A 118 -7.87 1.64 -26.66
N SER A 119 -8.52 2.33 -25.71
CA SER A 119 -9.82 2.97 -25.90
C SER A 119 -10.14 3.95 -24.76
N ASP A 120 -11.21 4.75 -24.90
CA ASP A 120 -11.79 5.52 -23.80
C ASP A 120 -13.31 5.63 -23.92
N VAL A 121 -13.98 5.81 -22.78
CA VAL A 121 -15.41 6.09 -22.69
C VAL A 121 -15.66 7.23 -21.71
N GLN A 122 -16.77 7.96 -21.91
CA GLN A 122 -17.17 9.03 -21.01
C GLN A 122 -17.94 8.45 -19.82
N VAL A 123 -17.67 8.98 -18.62
CA VAL A 123 -18.33 8.61 -17.36
C VAL A 123 -18.88 9.87 -16.67
N GLY A 124 -19.27 9.80 -15.40
CA GLY A 124 -19.81 10.94 -14.65
C GLY A 124 -18.78 12.05 -14.42
N ALA A 125 -19.22 13.12 -13.75
CA ALA A 125 -18.34 14.23 -13.37
C ALA A 125 -17.40 13.80 -12.24
N LEU A 126 -16.14 14.25 -12.30
CA LEU A 126 -15.07 13.90 -11.37
C LEU A 126 -14.99 12.38 -11.08
N PRO A 127 -14.60 11.56 -12.08
CA PRO A 127 -14.37 10.14 -11.85
C PRO A 127 -13.17 9.98 -10.92
N ASP A 128 -13.46 9.59 -9.69
CA ASP A 128 -12.51 9.68 -8.59
C ASP A 128 -11.80 8.33 -8.40
N MET A 129 -12.55 7.30 -8.00
CA MET A 129 -12.04 5.93 -7.87
C MET A 129 -12.60 5.00 -8.95
N LEU A 130 -11.79 4.03 -9.39
CA LEU A 130 -12.27 2.91 -10.19
C LEU A 130 -11.74 1.55 -9.72
N THR A 131 -12.50 0.50 -10.02
CA THR A 131 -12.08 -0.89 -9.75
C THR A 131 -12.71 -1.87 -10.74
N PHE A 132 -12.07 -3.03 -10.93
CA PHE A 132 -12.61 -4.11 -11.75
C PHE A 132 -13.53 -5.01 -10.93
N THR A 133 -14.51 -5.64 -11.58
CA THR A 133 -15.14 -6.85 -11.02
C THR A 133 -14.08 -7.95 -10.86
N PRO A 134 -14.25 -8.90 -9.91
CA PRO A 134 -13.26 -9.96 -9.68
C PRO A 134 -12.87 -10.77 -10.92
N ASP A 135 -13.82 -10.97 -11.84
CA ASP A 135 -13.63 -11.67 -13.11
C ASP A 135 -13.02 -10.80 -14.23
N GLY A 136 -12.83 -9.49 -13.99
CA GLY A 136 -12.32 -8.51 -14.95
C GLY A 136 -13.30 -8.17 -16.08
N SER A 137 -14.57 -8.59 -16.00
CA SER A 137 -15.55 -8.37 -17.08
C SER A 137 -16.16 -6.98 -17.09
N LYS A 138 -16.07 -6.22 -15.99
CA LYS A 138 -16.55 -4.83 -15.89
C LYS A 138 -15.60 -3.95 -15.07
N VAL A 139 -15.68 -2.66 -15.33
CA VAL A 139 -15.07 -1.61 -14.49
C VAL A 139 -16.18 -0.76 -13.88
N LEU A 140 -16.09 -0.53 -12.58
CA LEU A 140 -16.95 0.38 -11.84
C LEU A 140 -16.17 1.66 -11.52
N VAL A 141 -16.85 2.80 -11.59
CA VAL A 141 -16.24 4.12 -11.42
C VAL A 141 -17.12 4.97 -10.52
N ALA A 142 -16.59 5.40 -9.39
CA ALA A 142 -17.22 6.39 -8.52
C ALA A 142 -17.02 7.75 -9.18
N ASN A 143 -18.13 8.44 -9.44
CA ASN A 143 -18.11 9.78 -10.03
C ASN A 143 -18.66 10.70 -8.95
N GLU A 144 -17.76 11.39 -8.28
CA GLU A 144 -18.02 12.17 -7.06
C GLU A 144 -19.06 13.24 -7.37
N GLY A 145 -18.89 13.98 -8.47
CA GLY A 145 -19.79 15.06 -8.82
C GLY A 145 -19.63 16.29 -7.92
N GLU A 146 -18.42 16.53 -7.40
CA GLU A 146 -18.12 17.64 -6.50
C GLU A 146 -18.54 19.01 -7.09
N PRO A 147 -19.14 19.90 -6.27
CA PRO A 147 -19.59 21.21 -6.72
C PRO A 147 -18.46 22.15 -7.19
N GLY A 148 -18.75 22.89 -8.26
CA GLY A 148 -17.95 24.01 -8.75
C GLY A 148 -18.83 25.19 -9.15
N THR A 149 -18.74 25.62 -10.42
CA THR A 149 -19.67 26.65 -10.95
C THR A 149 -21.08 26.10 -11.17
N VAL A 150 -21.19 24.79 -11.31
CA VAL A 150 -22.41 23.98 -11.28
C VAL A 150 -22.20 22.86 -10.28
N ASP A 151 -23.30 22.23 -9.86
CA ASP A 151 -23.35 21.21 -8.83
C ASP A 151 -23.93 19.94 -9.48
N PRO A 152 -23.09 19.13 -10.14
CA PRO A 152 -23.54 17.93 -10.82
C PRO A 152 -24.04 16.88 -9.82
N GLU A 153 -24.84 15.93 -10.29
CA GLU A 153 -25.25 14.79 -9.45
C GLU A 153 -24.13 13.75 -9.46
N GLY A 154 -23.76 13.23 -8.29
CA GLY A 154 -22.87 12.08 -8.17
C GLY A 154 -23.50 10.82 -8.78
N SER A 155 -22.66 9.85 -9.15
CA SER A 155 -23.12 8.61 -9.77
C SER A 155 -22.06 7.51 -9.79
N VAL A 156 -22.46 6.28 -10.09
CA VAL A 156 -21.53 5.17 -10.34
C VAL A 156 -21.69 4.66 -11.76
N SER A 157 -20.61 4.69 -12.54
CA SER A 157 -20.60 4.20 -13.91
C SER A 157 -20.12 2.74 -13.94
N ILE A 158 -20.76 1.89 -14.73
CA ILE A 158 -20.42 0.48 -14.92
C ILE A 158 -20.13 0.27 -16.41
N ILE A 159 -18.89 -0.10 -16.73
CA ILE A 159 -18.38 -0.27 -18.09
C ILE A 159 -18.25 -1.75 -18.39
N ASP A 160 -19.01 -2.26 -19.37
CA ASP A 160 -18.97 -3.67 -19.77
C ASP A 160 -17.84 -3.96 -20.77
N LEU A 161 -16.86 -4.76 -20.33
CA LEU A 161 -15.68 -5.16 -21.10
C LEU A 161 -15.83 -6.51 -21.81
N SER A 162 -16.96 -7.21 -21.67
CA SER A 162 -17.15 -8.57 -22.20
C SER A 162 -17.00 -8.69 -23.73
N GLY A 163 -17.21 -7.59 -24.47
CA GLY A 163 -16.97 -7.50 -25.91
C GLY A 163 -15.50 -7.30 -26.31
N GLY A 164 -14.61 -7.09 -25.34
CA GLY A 164 -13.20 -6.73 -25.52
C GLY A 164 -12.97 -5.22 -25.49
N VAL A 165 -11.93 -4.79 -24.77
CA VAL A 165 -11.61 -3.38 -24.48
C VAL A 165 -11.42 -2.52 -25.75
N ASN A 166 -10.83 -3.07 -26.81
CA ASN A 166 -10.60 -2.35 -28.07
C ASN A 166 -11.88 -2.01 -28.85
N THR A 167 -13.03 -2.55 -28.45
CA THR A 167 -14.32 -2.33 -29.12
C THR A 167 -15.28 -1.47 -28.31
N LEU A 168 -14.81 -0.94 -27.17
CA LEU A 168 -15.65 -0.13 -26.29
C LEU A 168 -16.23 1.08 -27.01
N SER A 169 -17.47 1.37 -26.63
CA SER A 169 -18.22 2.54 -27.04
C SER A 169 -19.07 3.02 -25.87
N GLN A 170 -19.68 4.20 -26.00
CA GLN A 170 -20.57 4.69 -24.96
C GLN A 170 -21.77 3.76 -24.68
N ALA A 171 -22.14 2.87 -25.61
CA ALA A 171 -23.20 1.89 -25.38
C ALA A 171 -22.82 0.81 -24.34
N ASN A 172 -21.53 0.70 -23.99
CA ASN A 172 -21.02 -0.21 -22.96
C ASN A 172 -21.10 0.38 -21.55
N VAL A 173 -21.44 1.67 -21.41
CA VAL A 173 -21.52 2.36 -20.12
C VAL A 173 -22.97 2.40 -19.65
N ALA A 174 -23.22 1.84 -18.48
CA ALA A 174 -24.45 2.04 -17.71
C ALA A 174 -24.13 2.90 -16.48
N THR A 175 -25.12 3.61 -15.95
CA THR A 175 -24.92 4.52 -14.81
C THR A 175 -25.99 4.28 -13.74
N ALA A 176 -25.54 3.93 -12.55
CA ALA A 176 -26.35 3.94 -11.33
C ALA A 176 -26.36 5.38 -10.77
N GLY A 177 -27.49 6.06 -10.91
CA GLY A 177 -27.69 7.41 -10.37
C GLY A 177 -28.61 7.41 -9.14
N PHE A 178 -28.63 8.55 -8.44
CA PHE A 178 -29.37 8.70 -7.18
C PHE A 178 -30.70 9.45 -7.29
N THR A 179 -31.13 9.81 -8.51
CA THR A 179 -32.35 10.62 -8.73
C THR A 179 -33.63 10.02 -8.14
N SER A 180 -33.69 8.70 -7.93
CA SER A 180 -34.80 8.02 -7.25
C SER A 180 -34.98 8.42 -5.78
N PHE A 181 -33.94 8.98 -5.16
CA PHE A 181 -33.95 9.45 -3.77
C PHE A 181 -34.36 10.93 -3.63
N ASN A 182 -34.43 11.67 -4.73
CA ASN A 182 -34.86 13.06 -4.70
C ASN A 182 -36.31 13.19 -4.18
N GLY A 183 -36.52 14.12 -3.24
CA GLY A 183 -37.79 14.31 -2.53
C GLY A 183 -37.96 13.41 -1.30
N LEU A 184 -37.01 12.51 -1.01
CA LEU A 184 -36.99 11.68 0.20
C LEU A 184 -36.04 12.23 1.27
N GLU A 185 -35.47 13.43 1.11
CA GLU A 185 -34.40 13.94 1.96
C GLU A 185 -34.79 14.03 3.44
N ALA A 186 -36.07 14.31 3.73
CA ALA A 186 -36.56 14.34 5.11
C ALA A 186 -36.61 12.93 5.74
N GLN A 187 -36.98 11.92 4.96
CA GLN A 187 -37.02 10.52 5.42
C GLN A 187 -35.59 9.98 5.57
N LEU A 188 -34.71 10.26 4.60
CA LEU A 188 -33.31 9.86 4.64
C LEU A 188 -32.59 10.41 5.89
N ARG A 189 -32.84 11.67 6.27
CA ARG A 189 -32.32 12.22 7.54
C ARG A 189 -32.85 11.51 8.77
N LEU A 190 -34.13 11.09 8.78
CA LEU A 190 -34.68 10.29 9.88
C LEU A 190 -34.07 8.88 9.95
N ASP A 191 -33.68 8.34 8.80
CA ASP A 191 -33.04 7.04 8.69
C ASP A 191 -31.53 7.10 9.04
N GLY A 192 -30.97 8.31 9.18
CA GLY A 192 -29.58 8.54 9.60
C GLY A 192 -28.63 8.96 8.49
N VAL A 193 -29.11 9.17 7.26
CA VAL A 193 -28.29 9.71 6.17
C VAL A 193 -28.11 11.21 6.35
N ARG A 194 -26.85 11.65 6.35
CA ARG A 194 -26.52 13.08 6.42
C ARG A 194 -26.78 13.72 5.06
N ILE A 195 -27.58 14.78 5.03
CA ILE A 195 -27.91 15.52 3.80
C ILE A 195 -27.87 17.02 4.04
N PHE A 196 -27.05 17.75 3.29
CA PHE A 196 -26.84 19.18 3.49
C PHE A 196 -28.10 20.01 3.19
N PRO A 197 -28.29 21.14 3.90
CA PRO A 197 -29.44 22.01 3.67
C PRO A 197 -29.48 22.58 2.25
N GLY A 198 -30.65 22.52 1.62
CA GLY A 198 -30.89 23.15 0.31
C GLY A 198 -30.45 22.33 -0.91
N LYS A 199 -29.92 21.12 -0.69
CA LYS A 199 -29.56 20.16 -1.73
C LYS A 199 -30.65 19.11 -1.93
N THR A 200 -30.77 18.57 -3.14
CA THR A 200 -31.51 17.32 -3.38
C THR A 200 -30.60 16.14 -3.03
N ALA A 201 -31.16 14.98 -2.69
CA ALA A 201 -30.34 13.81 -2.32
C ALA A 201 -29.29 13.47 -3.41
N ALA A 202 -29.69 13.47 -4.68
CA ALA A 202 -28.79 13.12 -5.78
C ALA A 202 -27.67 14.13 -6.05
N GLN A 203 -27.88 15.40 -5.73
CA GLN A 203 -26.84 16.44 -5.82
C GLN A 203 -25.93 16.47 -4.60
N ASP A 204 -26.33 15.81 -3.50
CA ASP A 204 -25.58 15.83 -2.26
C ASP A 204 -24.67 14.61 -2.11
N PHE A 205 -25.11 13.48 -2.67
CA PHE A 205 -24.38 12.22 -2.70
C PHE A 205 -23.18 12.30 -3.64
N GLU A 206 -22.00 12.16 -3.04
CA GLU A 206 -20.69 12.19 -3.69
C GLU A 206 -20.01 10.82 -3.49
N PRO A 207 -20.09 9.90 -4.49
CA PRO A 207 -19.41 8.60 -4.46
C PRO A 207 -17.89 8.74 -4.52
N GLU A 208 -17.19 8.08 -3.60
CA GLU A 208 -15.72 8.15 -3.50
C GLU A 208 -15.07 6.80 -3.78
N TYR A 209 -15.21 5.80 -2.89
CA TYR A 209 -14.57 4.50 -3.06
C TYR A 209 -15.56 3.35 -3.25
N ILE A 210 -15.15 2.33 -4.00
CA ILE A 210 -15.96 1.17 -4.36
C ILE A 210 -15.28 -0.13 -3.92
N ALA A 211 -15.99 -0.95 -3.14
CA ALA A 211 -15.62 -2.35 -2.92
C ALA A 211 -16.62 -3.30 -3.59
N VAL A 212 -16.13 -4.30 -4.31
CA VAL A 212 -16.94 -5.27 -5.05
C VAL A 212 -16.95 -6.62 -4.34
N SER A 213 -18.14 -7.13 -4.04
CA SER A 213 -18.33 -8.48 -3.50
C SER A 213 -17.62 -9.56 -4.33
N ALA A 214 -17.16 -10.62 -3.66
CA ALA A 214 -16.35 -11.67 -4.30
C ALA A 214 -17.03 -12.39 -5.48
N ASP A 215 -18.36 -12.41 -5.52
CA ASP A 215 -19.13 -12.98 -6.64
C ASP A 215 -19.33 -12.01 -7.82
N GLY A 216 -18.89 -10.75 -7.68
CA GLY A 216 -18.98 -9.72 -8.69
C GLY A 216 -20.39 -9.19 -8.95
N GLN A 217 -21.36 -9.46 -8.08
CA GLN A 217 -22.77 -9.06 -8.29
C GLN A 217 -23.14 -7.75 -7.59
N THR A 218 -22.53 -7.47 -6.44
CA THR A 218 -22.85 -6.30 -5.59
C THR A 218 -21.62 -5.42 -5.40
N ALA A 219 -21.81 -4.10 -5.49
CA ALA A 219 -20.81 -3.11 -5.09
C ALA A 219 -21.31 -2.30 -3.89
N TYR A 220 -20.39 -1.97 -2.99
CA TYR A 220 -20.58 -1.10 -1.84
C TYR A 220 -19.77 0.16 -2.09
N VAL A 221 -20.41 1.32 -2.01
CA VAL A 221 -19.83 2.60 -2.42
C VAL A 221 -19.94 3.61 -1.29
N THR A 222 -18.82 4.17 -0.85
CA THR A 222 -18.80 5.18 0.20
C THR A 222 -19.41 6.49 -0.31
N LEU A 223 -20.22 7.11 0.55
CA LEU A 223 -20.72 8.48 0.41
C LEU A 223 -20.34 9.20 1.70
N GLN A 224 -19.07 9.58 1.81
CA GLN A 224 -18.40 9.91 3.07
C GLN A 224 -19.11 11.03 3.82
N GLU A 225 -19.33 12.20 3.20
CA GLU A 225 -19.98 13.34 3.87
C GLU A 225 -21.46 13.10 4.15
N ASN A 226 -22.03 12.06 3.54
CA ASN A 226 -23.40 11.63 3.78
C ASN A 226 -23.52 10.53 4.85
N ASN A 227 -22.41 10.09 5.45
CA ASN A 227 -22.37 9.09 6.52
C ASN A 227 -23.12 7.80 6.12
N THR A 228 -22.96 7.35 4.88
CA THR A 228 -23.71 6.22 4.34
C THR A 228 -22.91 5.44 3.30
N VAL A 229 -23.29 4.18 3.09
CA VAL A 229 -22.80 3.34 1.98
C VAL A 229 -23.95 3.07 1.02
N ALA A 230 -23.75 3.35 -0.26
CA ALA A 230 -24.69 2.97 -1.31
C ALA A 230 -24.41 1.52 -1.76
N VAL A 231 -25.47 0.72 -1.88
CA VAL A 231 -25.37 -0.66 -2.39
C VAL A 231 -25.89 -0.69 -3.83
N ILE A 232 -25.09 -1.25 -4.73
CA ILE A 232 -25.37 -1.27 -6.16
C ILE A 232 -25.47 -2.71 -6.64
N ASP A 233 -26.57 -2.99 -7.34
CA ASP A 233 -26.67 -4.18 -8.19
C ASP A 233 -25.94 -3.90 -9.51
N ILE A 234 -24.80 -4.57 -9.70
CA ILE A 234 -23.88 -4.33 -10.81
C ILE A 234 -24.53 -4.71 -12.14
N ALA A 235 -25.36 -5.77 -12.15
CA ALA A 235 -25.95 -6.27 -13.39
C ALA A 235 -27.00 -5.31 -13.95
N SER A 236 -27.77 -4.67 -13.08
CA SER A 236 -28.83 -3.74 -13.47
C SER A 236 -28.38 -2.27 -13.51
N ALA A 237 -27.19 -1.96 -12.97
CA ALA A 237 -26.69 -0.61 -12.77
C ALA A 237 -27.66 0.27 -11.96
N THR A 238 -28.13 -0.25 -10.82
CA THR A 238 -29.04 0.48 -9.93
C THR A 238 -28.56 0.52 -8.50
N VAL A 239 -28.72 1.67 -7.85
CA VAL A 239 -28.62 1.79 -6.39
C VAL A 239 -29.85 1.14 -5.77
N ILE A 240 -29.65 0.06 -5.02
CA ILE A 240 -30.73 -0.77 -4.45
C ILE A 240 -30.94 -0.53 -2.95
N ASP A 241 -29.95 0.05 -2.27
CA ASP A 241 -30.01 0.34 -0.84
C ASP A 241 -29.08 1.50 -0.47
N LEU A 242 -29.39 2.16 0.64
CA LEU A 242 -28.52 3.12 1.32
C LEU A 242 -28.38 2.64 2.77
N GLN A 243 -27.16 2.49 3.23
CA GLN A 243 -26.81 1.94 4.54
C GLN A 243 -26.17 3.03 5.42
N PRO A 244 -26.99 3.75 6.22
CA PRO A 244 -26.48 4.77 7.13
C PRO A 244 -25.54 4.16 8.16
N LEU A 245 -24.38 4.78 8.37
CA LEU A 245 -23.33 4.25 9.23
C LEU A 245 -23.51 4.68 10.69
N GLY A 246 -24.23 5.78 10.93
CA GLY A 246 -24.48 6.32 12.25
C GLY A 246 -23.24 7.00 12.84
N VAL A 247 -23.18 7.05 14.18
CA VAL A 247 -22.12 7.78 14.89
C VAL A 247 -21.52 6.97 16.04
N LYS A 248 -20.24 7.21 16.31
CA LYS A 248 -19.52 6.70 17.48
C LYS A 248 -19.78 7.60 18.68
N ASP A 249 -20.17 7.03 19.80
CA ASP A 249 -20.26 7.74 21.09
C ASP A 249 -18.90 7.72 21.80
N HIS A 250 -18.18 8.84 21.80
CA HIS A 250 -16.89 8.97 22.50
C HIS A 250 -17.03 9.15 24.02
N SER A 251 -18.24 9.14 24.57
CA SER A 251 -18.46 9.14 26.02
C SER A 251 -18.36 7.74 26.64
N LEU A 252 -18.27 6.71 25.80
CA LEU A 252 -18.14 5.31 26.21
C LEU A 252 -16.67 4.93 26.45
N VAL A 253 -16.46 4.02 27.41
CA VAL A 253 -15.12 3.46 27.69
C VAL A 253 -14.66 2.62 26.50
N GLY A 254 -13.44 2.84 26.03
CA GLY A 254 -12.88 2.20 24.83
C GLY A 254 -13.17 2.94 23.53
N ASN A 255 -13.92 4.04 23.59
CA ASN A 255 -14.12 4.98 22.48
C ASN A 255 -13.56 6.36 22.82
N GLY A 256 -12.60 6.47 23.72
CA GLY A 256 -12.04 7.77 24.08
C GLY A 256 -11.41 8.48 22.89
N LEU A 257 -11.18 9.77 23.02
CA LEU A 257 -10.26 10.47 22.13
C LEU A 257 -9.47 11.50 22.92
N ASP A 258 -8.32 11.89 22.41
CA ASP A 258 -7.63 13.12 22.82
C ASP A 258 -8.18 14.32 22.03
N PRO A 259 -8.91 15.26 22.67
CA PRO A 259 -9.60 16.35 21.96
C PRO A 259 -8.78 17.64 21.82
N SER A 260 -7.59 17.73 22.44
CA SER A 260 -6.90 19.01 22.65
C SER A 260 -5.44 18.92 22.25
N ASP A 261 -5.00 19.84 21.40
CA ASP A 261 -3.58 20.06 21.11
C ASP A 261 -2.93 21.13 22.03
N ARG A 262 -3.55 21.49 23.17
CA ARG A 262 -3.14 22.63 24.03
C ARG A 262 -3.06 22.32 25.52
N ASP A 263 -3.11 21.07 25.93
CA ASP A 263 -2.95 20.65 27.32
C ASP A 263 -1.52 20.14 27.63
N ASN A 264 -0.72 19.86 26.59
CA ASN A 264 0.63 19.27 26.67
C ASN A 264 0.64 17.87 27.30
N ALA A 265 -0.40 17.07 27.05
CA ALA A 265 -0.52 15.72 27.54
C ALA A 265 -1.25 14.85 26.53
N ILE A 266 -1.01 13.54 26.57
CA ILE A 266 -1.87 12.58 25.87
C ILE A 266 -3.05 12.27 26.79
N ASN A 267 -4.24 12.76 26.45
CA ASN A 267 -5.44 12.69 27.28
C ASN A 267 -6.59 11.94 26.59
N ILE A 268 -6.30 10.74 26.09
CA ILE A 268 -7.32 9.84 25.54
C ILE A 268 -8.33 9.48 26.63
N ALA A 269 -9.53 10.03 26.55
CA ALA A 269 -10.55 9.88 27.58
C ALA A 269 -11.97 9.92 27.01
N PRO A 270 -12.95 9.37 27.73
CA PRO A 270 -14.34 9.56 27.37
C PRO A 270 -14.76 11.04 27.44
N VAL A 271 -15.34 11.54 26.35
CA VAL A 271 -15.77 12.95 26.18
C VAL A 271 -17.19 13.02 25.61
N PRO A 272 -17.98 14.08 25.91
CA PRO A 272 -19.35 14.22 25.44
C PRO A 272 -19.41 14.68 23.97
N VAL A 273 -18.86 13.85 23.07
CA VAL A 273 -18.74 14.10 21.63
C VAL A 273 -19.12 12.82 20.88
N PHE A 274 -19.78 12.99 19.74
CA PHE A 274 -20.00 11.93 18.76
C PHE A 274 -18.98 12.05 17.62
N GLY A 275 -18.45 10.94 17.12
CA GLY A 275 -17.65 10.89 15.89
C GLY A 275 -18.50 10.37 14.74
N ILE A 276 -18.50 11.05 13.60
CA ILE A 276 -19.27 10.61 12.43
C ILE A 276 -18.48 9.52 11.70
N TYR A 277 -19.09 8.36 11.40
CA TYR A 277 -18.44 7.34 10.56
C TYR A 277 -18.39 7.81 9.11
N MET A 278 -17.24 8.30 8.69
CA MET A 278 -17.03 8.97 7.41
C MET A 278 -15.93 8.23 6.67
N PRO A 279 -16.29 7.20 5.88
CA PRO A 279 -15.31 6.31 5.32
C PRO A 279 -14.74 6.82 4.01
N ASP A 280 -13.43 7.06 4.00
CA ASP A 280 -12.73 7.46 2.78
C ASP A 280 -12.39 6.20 1.95
N ALA A 281 -11.77 5.18 2.55
CA ALA A 281 -11.58 3.87 1.91
C ALA A 281 -12.54 2.75 2.37
N ILE A 282 -12.79 1.79 1.47
CA ILE A 282 -13.59 0.58 1.72
C ILE A 282 -12.97 -0.67 1.06
N ALA A 283 -13.03 -1.80 1.75
CA ALA A 283 -12.61 -3.11 1.20
C ALA A 283 -13.57 -4.23 1.61
N THR A 284 -13.94 -5.11 0.66
CA THR A 284 -14.77 -6.29 0.96
C THR A 284 -13.93 -7.51 1.27
N PHE A 285 -14.45 -8.40 2.12
CA PHE A 285 -13.88 -9.72 2.33
C PHE A 285 -14.98 -10.74 2.66
N SER A 286 -14.62 -12.02 2.63
CA SER A 286 -15.55 -13.11 2.96
C SER A 286 -15.11 -13.84 4.22
N ALA A 287 -16.03 -14.06 5.15
CA ALA A 287 -15.80 -14.90 6.32
C ALA A 287 -16.99 -15.84 6.50
N ASN A 288 -16.72 -17.14 6.65
CA ASN A 288 -17.75 -18.18 6.78
C ASN A 288 -18.83 -18.16 5.66
N GLY A 289 -18.42 -17.79 4.44
CA GLY A 289 -19.32 -17.69 3.28
C GLY A 289 -20.29 -16.49 3.32
N GLN A 290 -20.07 -15.52 4.21
CA GLN A 290 -20.80 -14.24 4.22
C GLN A 290 -19.86 -13.12 3.77
N THR A 291 -20.42 -12.14 3.08
CA THR A 291 -19.71 -10.92 2.69
C THR A 291 -19.74 -9.91 3.83
N TYR A 292 -18.57 -9.34 4.10
CA TYR A 292 -18.35 -8.22 4.99
C TYR A 292 -17.61 -7.13 4.22
N TYR A 293 -17.67 -5.90 4.72
CA TYR A 293 -16.80 -4.83 4.27
C TYR A 293 -16.19 -4.09 5.46
N VAL A 294 -14.99 -3.56 5.24
CA VAL A 294 -14.22 -2.78 6.19
C VAL A 294 -14.15 -1.35 5.68
N THR A 295 -14.28 -0.39 6.59
CA THR A 295 -14.13 1.04 6.26
C THR A 295 -13.05 1.70 7.11
N ALA A 296 -12.28 2.60 6.51
CA ALA A 296 -11.35 3.50 7.18
C ALA A 296 -12.05 4.85 7.41
N ASN A 297 -12.38 5.20 8.66
CA ASN A 297 -13.26 6.33 8.96
C ASN A 297 -12.47 7.63 9.18
N GLU A 298 -12.04 8.25 8.08
CA GLU A 298 -11.17 9.42 8.05
C GLU A 298 -11.87 10.70 8.54
N GLY A 299 -12.82 11.26 7.78
CA GLY A 299 -13.69 12.35 8.24
C GLY A 299 -13.60 13.68 7.49
N ASP A 300 -13.66 13.72 6.17
CA ASP A 300 -13.57 14.99 5.46
C ASP A 300 -14.78 15.94 5.63
N ASP A 301 -14.51 17.25 5.58
CA ASP A 301 -15.53 18.29 5.75
C ASP A 301 -15.69 19.17 4.51
N ARG A 302 -16.91 19.66 4.23
CA ARG A 302 -17.18 20.57 3.10
C ARG A 302 -17.05 22.05 3.50
N GLY A 303 -16.26 22.37 4.51
CA GLY A 303 -16.03 23.72 5.04
C GLY A 303 -17.01 24.18 6.14
N GLU A 304 -17.86 23.28 6.63
CA GLU A 304 -18.84 23.51 7.69
C GLU A 304 -18.29 23.25 9.11
N ASN A 305 -16.99 23.03 9.24
CA ASN A 305 -16.34 22.81 10.52
C ASN A 305 -16.27 24.06 11.44
N ARG A 306 -16.41 23.87 12.75
CA ARG A 306 -16.30 24.92 13.76
C ARG A 306 -15.61 24.40 15.01
N SER A 307 -14.81 25.26 15.62
CA SER A 307 -14.20 24.99 16.93
C SER A 307 -15.26 25.09 18.04
N VAL A 308 -15.33 24.12 18.95
CA VAL A 308 -16.34 24.07 20.04
C VAL A 308 -16.41 25.37 20.86
N ARG A 309 -15.28 26.07 21.07
CA ARG A 309 -15.27 27.35 21.79
C ARG A 309 -16.13 28.45 21.15
N ASN A 310 -16.42 28.33 19.85
CA ASN A 310 -17.22 29.29 19.11
C ASN A 310 -18.71 28.92 19.03
N LEU A 311 -19.09 27.74 19.53
CA LEU A 311 -20.49 27.30 19.54
C LEU A 311 -21.26 27.85 20.73
N ASN A 312 -22.56 28.07 20.54
CA ASN A 312 -23.50 28.31 21.63
C ASN A 312 -23.98 26.93 22.10
N LEU A 313 -23.57 26.48 23.29
CA LEU A 313 -23.92 25.14 23.79
C LEU A 313 -25.17 25.22 24.65
N ASP A 314 -26.11 24.29 24.47
CA ASP A 314 -27.31 24.18 25.30
C ASP A 314 -26.92 24.01 26.78
N PRO A 315 -27.42 24.86 27.70
CA PRO A 315 -27.06 24.76 29.12
C PRO A 315 -27.56 23.49 29.83
N THR A 316 -28.54 22.78 29.26
CA THR A 316 -29.09 21.53 29.79
C THR A 316 -28.22 20.34 29.41
N ALA A 317 -27.80 20.26 28.14
CA ALA A 317 -26.91 19.24 27.60
C ALA A 317 -25.47 19.45 28.09
N PHE A 318 -25.01 20.70 28.15
CA PHE A 318 -23.64 21.07 28.55
C PHE A 318 -23.62 22.03 29.76
N PRO A 319 -24.03 21.59 30.97
CA PRO A 319 -24.06 22.44 32.16
C PRO A 319 -22.68 22.95 32.59
N ASN A 320 -21.61 22.34 32.07
CA ASN A 320 -20.21 22.69 32.27
C ASN A 320 -19.55 23.34 31.03
N ALA A 321 -20.32 23.93 30.11
CA ALA A 321 -19.85 24.52 28.86
C ALA A 321 -18.62 25.42 29.00
N ALA A 322 -18.55 26.26 30.05
CA ALA A 322 -17.40 27.15 30.27
C ALA A 322 -16.07 26.39 30.44
N THR A 323 -16.10 25.19 31.02
CA THR A 323 -14.93 24.32 31.15
C THR A 323 -14.66 23.59 29.85
N LEU A 324 -15.69 23.00 29.22
CA LEU A 324 -15.53 22.27 27.95
C LEU A 324 -14.90 23.15 26.85
N LYS A 325 -15.28 24.43 26.81
CA LYS A 325 -14.82 25.40 25.81
C LYS A 325 -13.39 25.94 26.02
N LEU A 326 -12.67 25.48 27.04
CA LEU A 326 -11.25 25.83 27.22
C LEU A 326 -10.39 25.11 26.17
N ASP A 327 -9.33 25.77 25.71
CA ASP A 327 -8.42 25.22 24.70
C ASP A 327 -7.76 23.90 25.11
N ALA A 328 -7.49 23.72 26.41
CA ALA A 328 -6.94 22.48 26.98
C ALA A 328 -7.99 21.37 27.20
N ASN A 329 -9.22 21.56 26.72
CA ASN A 329 -10.32 20.60 26.77
C ASN A 329 -10.90 20.46 25.34
N LEU A 330 -12.22 20.57 25.14
CA LEU A 330 -12.83 20.46 23.81
C LEU A 330 -12.73 21.76 22.99
N GLY A 331 -12.30 22.87 23.60
CA GLY A 331 -12.49 24.21 23.03
C GLY A 331 -11.95 24.37 21.63
N ARG A 332 -10.90 23.63 21.28
CA ARG A 332 -10.29 23.64 19.96
C ARG A 332 -10.89 22.66 18.97
N LEU A 333 -11.39 21.52 19.47
CA LEU A 333 -11.89 20.40 18.69
C LEU A 333 -12.79 20.88 17.54
N SER A 334 -12.45 20.43 16.34
CA SER A 334 -13.22 20.67 15.12
C SER A 334 -14.48 19.80 15.14
N VAL A 335 -15.64 20.43 15.00
CA VAL A 335 -16.94 19.75 14.96
C VAL A 335 -17.83 20.32 13.85
N SER A 336 -18.81 19.55 13.41
CA SER A 336 -19.81 19.99 12.45
C SER A 336 -20.66 21.14 12.99
N SER A 337 -20.93 22.13 12.13
CA SER A 337 -21.86 23.21 12.44
C SER A 337 -23.30 22.95 12.04
N ILE A 338 -23.59 21.88 11.31
CA ILE A 338 -24.95 21.62 10.79
C ILE A 338 -25.67 20.47 11.52
N ASP A 339 -24.95 19.67 12.30
CA ASP A 339 -25.48 18.43 12.87
C ASP A 339 -25.86 18.55 14.36
N GLY A 340 -25.33 19.55 15.07
CA GLY A 340 -25.41 19.61 16.55
C GLY A 340 -26.61 20.34 17.16
N ASP A 341 -27.38 21.11 16.38
CA ASP A 341 -28.63 21.78 16.80
C ASP A 341 -29.81 20.87 16.46
N THR A 342 -30.22 20.03 17.42
CA THR A 342 -31.13 18.91 17.15
C THR A 342 -32.60 19.29 17.28
N ASP A 343 -32.91 20.39 17.97
CA ASP A 343 -34.28 20.91 18.12
C ASP A 343 -34.56 22.20 17.33
N GLY A 344 -33.53 22.81 16.74
CA GLY A 344 -33.61 23.94 15.84
C GLY A 344 -33.76 25.29 16.53
N ASP A 345 -33.38 25.41 17.81
CA ASP A 345 -33.50 26.63 18.58
C ASP A 345 -32.26 27.57 18.47
N GLY A 346 -31.19 27.08 17.85
CA GLY A 346 -29.97 27.82 17.56
C GLY A 346 -28.85 27.68 18.60
N ASP A 347 -29.03 26.84 19.63
CA ASP A 347 -27.93 26.30 20.41
C ASP A 347 -27.64 24.82 20.05
N TYR A 348 -26.50 24.32 20.52
CA TYR A 348 -26.00 22.98 20.18
C TYR A 348 -26.28 22.04 21.34
N ASP A 349 -27.11 21.03 21.09
CA ASP A 349 -27.45 19.93 21.99
C ASP A 349 -26.38 18.84 22.00
N GLN A 350 -25.68 18.68 20.87
CA GLN A 350 -24.71 17.63 20.62
C GLN A 350 -23.50 18.18 19.86
N LEU A 351 -22.35 17.51 20.03
CA LEU A 351 -21.10 17.83 19.34
C LEU A 351 -20.72 16.66 18.45
N TYR A 352 -20.48 16.93 17.17
CA TYR A 352 -20.14 15.92 16.17
C TYR A 352 -18.76 16.20 15.59
N ALA A 353 -17.73 15.48 16.05
CA ALA A 353 -16.41 15.50 15.44
C ALA A 353 -16.44 14.73 14.10
N TYR A 354 -15.61 15.17 13.16
CA TYR A 354 -15.46 14.48 11.90
C TYR A 354 -14.55 13.27 12.05
N GLY A 355 -14.91 12.20 11.36
CA GLY A 355 -14.26 10.91 11.49
C GLY A 355 -14.59 10.22 12.80
N ALA A 356 -14.44 8.90 12.80
CA ALA A 356 -14.57 8.09 14.01
C ALA A 356 -13.21 7.75 14.63
N ARG A 357 -12.10 8.14 13.98
CA ARG A 357 -10.72 7.82 14.36
C ARG A 357 -10.45 6.31 14.50
N SER A 358 -11.18 5.50 13.73
CA SER A 358 -11.16 4.04 13.77
C SER A 358 -11.37 3.43 12.39
N PHE A 359 -11.18 2.12 12.31
CA PHE A 359 -11.80 1.33 11.26
C PHE A 359 -13.03 0.60 11.82
N SER A 360 -13.97 0.27 10.93
CA SER A 360 -15.17 -0.50 11.28
C SER A 360 -15.35 -1.69 10.33
N VAL A 361 -15.95 -2.75 10.84
CA VAL A 361 -16.36 -3.94 10.06
C VAL A 361 -17.88 -3.99 10.03
N TRP A 362 -18.44 -4.19 8.85
CA TRP A 362 -19.88 -4.20 8.59
C TRP A 362 -20.27 -5.49 7.89
N ASP A 363 -21.49 -5.99 8.17
CA ASP A 363 -22.07 -7.06 7.37
C ASP A 363 -22.69 -6.52 6.08
N SER A 364 -22.99 -7.42 5.14
CA SER A 364 -23.63 -7.06 3.86
C SER A 364 -25.00 -6.35 3.97
N GLN A 365 -25.62 -6.30 5.15
CA GLN A 365 -26.87 -5.58 5.42
C GLN A 365 -26.64 -4.19 6.03
N GLY A 366 -25.38 -3.76 6.20
CA GLY A 366 -25.03 -2.47 6.78
C GLY A 366 -25.03 -2.44 8.30
N ASN A 367 -25.10 -3.58 8.98
CA ASN A 367 -24.97 -3.60 10.44
C ASN A 367 -23.50 -3.54 10.84
N GLN A 368 -23.15 -2.65 11.79
CA GLN A 368 -21.81 -2.62 12.38
C GLN A 368 -21.57 -3.90 13.20
N VAL A 369 -20.56 -4.66 12.82
CA VAL A 369 -20.14 -5.91 13.46
C VAL A 369 -19.03 -5.67 14.47
N TYR A 370 -18.15 -4.70 14.17
CA TYR A 370 -17.04 -4.30 15.02
C TYR A 370 -16.62 -2.86 14.70
N ASP A 371 -16.10 -2.16 15.70
CA ASP A 371 -15.35 -0.92 15.55
C ASP A 371 -14.11 -0.97 16.46
N SER A 372 -12.99 -0.41 15.99
CA SER A 372 -11.73 -0.44 16.75
C SER A 372 -11.68 0.54 17.92
N GLY A 373 -12.75 1.29 18.19
CA GLY A 373 -12.83 2.17 19.34
C GLY A 373 -11.76 3.25 19.33
N ASP A 374 -10.95 3.30 20.39
CA ASP A 374 -9.81 4.21 20.57
C ASP A 374 -8.45 3.54 20.31
N ASP A 375 -8.43 2.32 19.74
CA ASP A 375 -7.22 1.52 19.54
C ASP A 375 -6.08 2.30 18.87
N PHE A 376 -6.35 3.02 17.79
CA PHE A 376 -5.31 3.72 17.03
C PHE A 376 -4.61 4.80 17.87
N GLU A 377 -5.36 5.55 18.68
CA GLU A 377 -4.77 6.53 19.59
C GLU A 377 -4.00 5.83 20.72
N GLN A 378 -4.54 4.76 21.30
CA GLN A 378 -3.84 4.02 22.35
C GLN A 378 -2.51 3.44 21.85
N ILE A 379 -2.50 2.86 20.65
CA ILE A 379 -1.32 2.25 20.03
C ILE A 379 -0.29 3.32 19.69
N THR A 380 -0.69 4.40 19.04
CA THR A 380 0.23 5.49 18.67
C THR A 380 0.76 6.24 19.88
N ALA A 381 -0.05 6.43 20.94
CA ALA A 381 0.41 6.99 22.21
C ALA A 381 1.45 6.09 22.89
N GLN A 382 1.29 4.77 22.81
CA GLN A 382 2.24 3.82 23.40
C GLN A 382 3.56 3.79 22.63
N LEU A 383 3.51 3.77 21.30
CA LEU A 383 4.68 3.55 20.45
C LEU A 383 5.42 4.85 20.10
N PHE A 384 4.67 5.95 19.93
CA PHE A 384 5.17 7.23 19.46
C PHE A 384 4.72 8.39 20.36
N ALA A 385 4.79 8.22 21.68
CA ALA A 385 4.32 9.22 22.66
C ALA A 385 4.83 10.66 22.41
N ALA A 386 6.08 10.82 21.95
CA ALA A 386 6.67 12.14 21.68
C ALA A 386 6.14 12.80 20.39
N ASN A 387 5.47 12.03 19.54
CA ASN A 387 4.97 12.41 18.22
C ASN A 387 3.50 12.00 18.05
N PHE A 388 2.79 11.75 19.15
CA PHE A 388 1.39 11.37 19.17
C PHE A 388 0.56 12.37 18.37
N ASN A 389 -0.33 11.90 17.50
CA ASN A 389 -1.13 12.73 16.60
C ASN A 389 -0.32 13.82 15.85
N ALA A 390 0.92 13.52 15.45
CA ALA A 390 1.69 14.38 14.56
C ALA A 390 1.05 14.45 13.17
N SER A 391 1.23 15.58 12.49
CA SER A 391 0.73 15.83 11.14
C SER A 391 1.73 15.35 10.07
N ASN A 392 1.34 15.42 8.80
CA ASN A 392 2.22 15.16 7.65
C ASN A 392 3.24 16.28 7.42
N ASP A 393 2.84 17.52 7.67
CA ASP A 393 3.67 18.70 7.44
C ASP A 393 4.65 19.02 8.59
N ASN A 394 4.56 18.29 9.71
CA ASN A 394 5.44 18.47 10.86
C ASN A 394 5.46 17.27 11.82
N ASN A 395 6.55 17.10 12.57
CA ASN A 395 6.67 16.03 13.59
C ASN A 395 6.20 16.45 14.99
N SER A 396 5.45 17.55 15.14
CA SER A 396 5.14 18.09 16.46
C SER A 396 4.18 17.17 17.21
N PHE A 397 4.47 16.99 18.50
CA PHE A 397 3.56 16.37 19.44
C PHE A 397 2.17 17.02 19.35
N ASP A 398 1.14 16.16 19.28
CA ASP A 398 -0.25 16.45 19.60
C ASP A 398 -0.96 17.38 18.62
N ASN A 399 -0.37 17.61 17.44
CA ASN A 399 -0.81 18.64 16.49
C ASN A 399 -2.20 18.39 15.88
N ARG A 400 -2.65 17.13 15.81
CA ARG A 400 -3.93 16.72 15.19
C ARG A 400 -5.01 16.30 16.18
N SER A 401 -4.75 16.33 17.49
CA SER A 401 -5.73 15.90 18.51
C SER A 401 -6.99 16.76 18.53
N ASP A 402 -6.90 18.06 18.22
CA ASP A 402 -8.08 18.92 18.08
C ASP A 402 -8.83 18.74 16.74
N ASN A 403 -8.49 17.72 15.95
CA ASN A 403 -9.15 17.45 14.67
C ASN A 403 -9.48 15.95 14.48
N LYS A 404 -8.89 15.26 13.50
CA LYS A 404 -9.19 13.86 13.18
C LYS A 404 -8.17 12.86 13.79
N GLY A 405 -7.20 13.33 14.58
CA GLY A 405 -6.29 12.48 15.36
C GLY A 405 -5.36 11.62 14.48
N PRO A 406 -5.38 10.27 14.61
CA PRO A 406 -4.56 9.37 13.79
C PRO A 406 -4.89 9.33 12.30
N GLU A 407 -6.15 9.58 11.92
CA GLU A 407 -6.66 9.64 10.53
C GLU A 407 -6.42 8.38 9.69
N PRO A 408 -7.33 7.40 9.74
CA PRO A 408 -7.27 6.26 8.83
C PRO A 408 -7.80 6.62 7.44
N GLU A 409 -6.93 6.54 6.43
CA GLU A 409 -7.21 6.93 5.03
C GLU A 409 -7.51 5.70 4.18
N GLY A 410 -6.50 4.89 3.91
CA GLY A 410 -6.60 3.70 3.08
C GLY A 410 -6.97 2.43 3.85
N VAL A 411 -7.69 1.51 3.20
CA VAL A 411 -7.84 0.13 3.67
C VAL A 411 -7.75 -0.88 2.51
N VAL A 412 -6.98 -1.95 2.72
CA VAL A 412 -7.00 -3.14 1.86
C VAL A 412 -7.09 -4.40 2.71
N VAL A 413 -7.70 -5.45 2.17
CA VAL A 413 -7.81 -6.76 2.82
C VAL A 413 -7.08 -7.81 1.99
N GLY A 414 -6.28 -8.64 2.65
CA GLY A 414 -5.50 -9.71 2.05
C GLY A 414 -5.64 -11.03 2.80
N GLN A 415 -5.50 -12.15 2.10
CA GLN A 415 -5.45 -13.47 2.72
C GLN A 415 -4.01 -13.97 2.80
N VAL A 416 -3.57 -14.39 3.99
CA VAL A 416 -2.26 -15.00 4.22
C VAL A 416 -2.51 -16.35 4.88
N GLY A 417 -2.21 -17.43 4.17
CA GLY A 417 -2.60 -18.78 4.59
C GLY A 417 -4.12 -18.92 4.70
N ASP A 418 -4.61 -19.39 5.85
CA ASP A 418 -6.04 -19.52 6.15
C ASP A 418 -6.65 -18.29 6.84
N ARG A 419 -5.86 -17.23 7.05
CA ARG A 419 -6.26 -16.03 7.80
C ARG A 419 -6.45 -14.83 6.89
N THR A 420 -7.40 -13.98 7.26
CA THR A 420 -7.70 -12.72 6.55
C THR A 420 -7.18 -11.55 7.37
N TYR A 421 -6.46 -10.64 6.74
CA TYR A 421 -5.86 -9.47 7.39
C TYR A 421 -6.34 -8.18 6.74
N GLY A 422 -6.67 -7.19 7.57
CA GLY A 422 -6.90 -5.82 7.16
C GLY A 422 -5.66 -4.97 7.39
N PHE A 423 -5.30 -4.17 6.40
CA PHE A 423 -4.21 -3.20 6.43
C PHE A 423 -4.82 -1.82 6.31
N ILE A 424 -4.63 -0.97 7.31
CA ILE A 424 -5.24 0.36 7.40
C ILE A 424 -4.14 1.41 7.44
N GLY A 425 -4.08 2.28 6.45
CA GLY A 425 -3.11 3.37 6.35
C GLY A 425 -3.52 4.53 7.23
N LEU A 426 -2.58 5.11 7.97
CA LEU A 426 -2.82 6.31 8.76
C LEU A 426 -2.19 7.51 8.06
N GLU A 427 -3.00 8.42 7.53
CA GLU A 427 -2.53 9.52 6.70
C GLU A 427 -1.52 10.39 7.47
N ARG A 428 -1.86 10.81 8.69
CA ARG A 428 -1.13 11.88 9.40
C ARG A 428 0.12 11.43 10.12
N ILE A 429 -0.05 10.61 11.15
CA ILE A 429 1.11 10.09 11.89
C ILE A 429 1.94 9.15 11.00
N GLY A 430 1.35 8.64 9.91
CA GLY A 430 1.96 7.77 8.93
C GLY A 430 1.80 6.31 9.30
N GLY A 431 2.20 5.42 8.38
CA GLY A 431 2.29 4.00 8.65
C GLY A 431 0.98 3.22 8.47
N VAL A 432 1.03 1.93 8.79
CA VAL A 432 -0.05 0.96 8.54
C VAL A 432 -0.35 0.16 9.79
N MET A 433 -1.61 0.19 10.21
CA MET A 433 -2.18 -0.68 11.23
C MET A 433 -2.59 -2.01 10.61
N VAL A 434 -2.28 -3.13 11.28
CA VAL A 434 -2.59 -4.47 10.79
C VAL A 434 -3.46 -5.21 11.79
N TYR A 435 -4.59 -5.73 11.31
CA TYR A 435 -5.55 -6.50 12.11
C TYR A 435 -5.86 -7.84 11.45
N ASP A 436 -5.95 -8.90 12.24
CA ASP A 436 -6.53 -10.18 11.81
C ASP A 436 -8.05 -10.08 11.84
N LEU A 437 -8.67 -10.16 10.66
CA LEU A 437 -10.10 -10.08 10.41
C LEU A 437 -10.77 -11.45 10.24
N THR A 438 -10.03 -12.55 10.44
CA THR A 438 -10.55 -13.93 10.28
C THR A 438 -11.83 -14.16 11.10
N ASN A 439 -11.94 -13.51 12.27
CA ASN A 439 -13.19 -13.36 13.00
C ASN A 439 -13.69 -11.90 12.91
N PRO A 440 -14.65 -11.59 12.01
CA PRO A 440 -15.15 -10.22 11.80
C PRO A 440 -15.73 -9.56 13.06
N ALA A 441 -16.25 -10.37 14.00
CA ALA A 441 -16.86 -9.89 15.24
C ALA A 441 -15.85 -9.64 16.38
N SER A 442 -14.59 -10.02 16.19
CA SER A 442 -13.52 -9.78 17.15
C SER A 442 -12.17 -9.72 16.44
N PRO A 443 -11.94 -8.74 15.53
CA PRO A 443 -10.62 -8.49 14.97
C PRO A 443 -9.54 -8.40 16.05
N GLN A 444 -8.34 -8.85 15.74
CA GLN A 444 -7.20 -8.80 16.67
C GLN A 444 -6.10 -7.93 16.08
N PHE A 445 -5.63 -6.94 16.84
CA PHE A 445 -4.45 -6.16 16.45
C PHE A 445 -3.23 -7.07 16.32
N VAL A 446 -2.47 -6.89 15.24
CA VAL A 446 -1.26 -7.66 14.94
C VAL A 446 -0.01 -6.82 15.14
N GLN A 447 0.07 -5.69 14.44
CA GLN A 447 1.22 -4.79 14.47
C GLN A 447 0.87 -3.42 13.90
N TYR A 448 1.75 -2.45 14.16
CA TYR A 448 1.72 -1.13 13.54
C TYR A 448 3.10 -0.85 12.95
N LEU A 449 3.14 -0.58 11.65
CA LEU A 449 4.37 -0.34 10.88
C LEU A 449 4.46 1.13 10.56
N ASN A 450 5.53 1.78 11.00
CA ASN A 450 5.78 3.17 10.65
C ASN A 450 7.29 3.36 10.51
N ASN A 451 7.76 3.58 9.29
CA ASN A 451 9.18 3.76 8.98
C ASN A 451 9.61 5.24 9.03
N ARG A 452 8.75 6.15 9.52
CA ARG A 452 9.05 7.57 9.64
C ARG A 452 10.10 7.81 10.72
N ASP A 453 11.20 8.46 10.35
CA ASP A 453 12.18 8.99 11.32
C ASP A 453 11.76 10.39 11.77
N PHE A 454 11.04 10.45 12.90
CA PHE A 454 10.57 11.69 13.51
C PHE A 454 11.68 12.67 13.95
N SER A 455 12.96 12.26 13.92
CA SER A 455 14.09 13.15 14.18
C SER A 455 14.53 13.96 12.95
N GLN A 456 14.13 13.55 11.75
CA GLN A 456 14.43 14.25 10.50
C GLN A 456 13.34 15.29 10.17
N GLY A 457 13.69 16.28 9.36
CA GLY A 457 12.68 17.18 8.79
C GLY A 457 11.79 16.43 7.79
N VAL A 458 10.46 16.60 7.89
CA VAL A 458 9.46 15.87 7.07
C VAL A 458 9.70 15.95 5.56
N ASN A 459 10.31 17.04 5.09
CA ASN A 459 10.59 17.29 3.69
C ASN A 459 11.91 16.65 3.18
N LEU A 460 12.59 15.86 4.01
CA LEU A 460 13.81 15.16 3.65
C LEU A 460 13.49 13.69 3.34
N PRO A 461 14.08 13.09 2.29
CA PRO A 461 13.89 11.66 1.99
C PRO A 461 14.27 10.72 3.15
N THR A 462 15.17 11.17 4.03
CA THR A 462 15.59 10.47 5.25
C THR A 462 14.51 10.41 6.33
N ALA A 463 13.44 11.21 6.22
CA ALA A 463 12.31 11.16 7.14
C ALA A 463 11.46 9.89 6.99
N GLY A 464 11.68 9.06 5.97
CA GLY A 464 10.85 7.88 5.70
C GLY A 464 9.58 8.25 4.94
N ASP A 465 8.53 7.47 5.13
CA ASP A 465 7.25 7.64 4.43
C ASP A 465 6.28 8.55 5.20
N LEU A 466 5.50 9.33 4.46
CA LEU A 466 4.49 10.26 4.98
C LEU A 466 3.24 10.28 4.08
N GLY A 467 2.06 10.30 4.68
CA GLY A 467 0.78 10.29 3.97
C GLY A 467 0.50 9.01 3.18
N PRO A 468 0.43 7.82 3.81
CA PRO A 468 -0.10 6.63 3.15
C PRO A 468 -1.49 6.91 2.57
N GLU A 469 -1.61 6.74 1.26
CA GLU A 469 -2.81 7.04 0.47
C GLU A 469 -3.36 5.76 -0.15
N GLY A 470 -2.54 5.10 -0.99
CA GLY A 470 -2.90 3.84 -1.63
C GLY A 470 -2.28 2.64 -0.94
N LEU A 471 -3.06 1.56 -0.84
CA LEU A 471 -2.61 0.26 -0.35
C LEU A 471 -2.94 -0.83 -1.36
N THR A 472 -1.93 -1.55 -1.84
CA THR A 472 -2.09 -2.70 -2.73
C THR A 472 -1.58 -3.97 -2.06
N PHE A 473 -2.47 -4.93 -1.80
CA PHE A 473 -2.09 -6.27 -1.38
C PHE A 473 -1.84 -7.16 -2.60
N ILE A 474 -0.69 -7.84 -2.62
CA ILE A 474 -0.32 -8.81 -3.66
C ILE A 474 -0.27 -10.18 -2.99
N ALA A 475 -1.07 -11.12 -3.47
CA ALA A 475 -1.10 -12.48 -2.92
C ALA A 475 0.22 -13.21 -3.20
N ALA A 476 0.58 -14.19 -2.36
CA ALA A 476 1.76 -15.04 -2.54
C ALA A 476 1.90 -15.61 -3.97
N ALA A 477 0.81 -16.13 -4.52
CA ALA A 477 0.79 -16.74 -5.85
C ALA A 477 1.01 -15.73 -7.01
N ASP A 478 0.76 -14.45 -6.74
CA ASP A 478 0.92 -13.35 -7.69
C ASP A 478 2.23 -12.59 -7.44
N SER A 479 2.94 -12.90 -6.35
CA SER A 479 4.13 -12.19 -5.91
C SER A 479 5.39 -12.73 -6.59
N PRO A 480 6.32 -11.86 -7.00
CA PRO A 480 7.64 -12.26 -7.51
C PRO A 480 8.51 -13.02 -6.50
N THR A 481 8.22 -12.90 -5.20
CA THR A 481 8.99 -13.55 -4.10
C THR A 481 8.34 -14.83 -3.58
N GLY A 482 7.17 -15.21 -4.08
CA GLY A 482 6.37 -16.29 -3.48
C GLY A 482 5.75 -15.95 -2.11
N LEU A 483 6.10 -14.82 -1.49
CA LEU A 483 5.49 -14.31 -0.26
C LEU A 483 4.45 -13.24 -0.58
N PRO A 484 3.33 -13.13 0.17
CA PRO A 484 2.43 -12.00 0.02
C PRO A 484 3.15 -10.68 0.24
N LEU A 485 2.80 -9.65 -0.53
CA LEU A 485 3.36 -8.31 -0.40
C LEU A 485 2.27 -7.29 -0.05
N LEU A 486 2.66 -6.25 0.67
CA LEU A 486 1.89 -5.01 0.78
C LEU A 486 2.71 -3.88 0.15
N VAL A 487 2.14 -3.22 -0.85
CA VAL A 487 2.67 -1.98 -1.41
C VAL A 487 1.90 -0.82 -0.79
N VAL A 488 2.63 0.17 -0.28
CA VAL A 488 2.09 1.40 0.31
C VAL A 488 2.60 2.57 -0.52
N THR A 489 1.69 3.34 -1.10
CA THR A 489 1.99 4.59 -1.77
C THR A 489 1.71 5.75 -0.83
N ASN A 490 2.66 6.67 -0.76
CA ASN A 490 2.69 7.73 0.23
C ASN A 490 2.78 9.07 -0.48
N GLU A 491 1.66 9.79 -0.47
CA GLU A 491 1.41 10.95 -1.30
C GLU A 491 2.33 12.12 -0.93
N ILE A 492 2.49 12.35 0.38
CA ILE A 492 3.27 13.46 0.90
C ILE A 492 4.77 13.26 0.69
N SER A 493 5.29 12.05 0.94
CA SER A 493 6.70 11.75 0.66
C SER A 493 7.00 11.44 -0.81
N GLY A 494 5.98 11.25 -1.64
CA GLY A 494 6.12 10.83 -3.03
C GLY A 494 6.85 9.48 -3.15
N SER A 495 6.59 8.57 -2.22
CA SER A 495 7.28 7.28 -2.11
C SER A 495 6.33 6.10 -2.26
N THR A 496 6.86 5.02 -2.81
CA THR A 496 6.19 3.73 -2.94
C THR A 496 7.03 2.69 -2.24
N THR A 497 6.50 2.08 -1.18
CA THR A 497 7.24 1.18 -0.31
C THR A 497 6.63 -0.21 -0.36
N THR A 498 7.47 -1.22 -0.53
CA THR A 498 7.08 -2.62 -0.60
C THR A 498 7.45 -3.33 0.69
N TYR A 499 6.49 -4.04 1.27
CA TYR A 499 6.66 -4.89 2.44
C TYR A 499 6.40 -6.34 2.08
N ALA A 500 7.31 -7.24 2.44
CA ALA A 500 7.02 -8.68 2.47
C ALA A 500 6.21 -9.02 3.72
N ILE A 501 5.23 -9.91 3.56
CA ILE A 501 4.36 -10.39 4.64
C ILE A 501 4.69 -11.87 4.90
N ALA A 502 5.37 -12.14 6.00
CA ALA A 502 5.63 -13.50 6.45
C ALA A 502 4.64 -13.88 7.57
N PRO A 503 4.28 -15.17 7.73
CA PRO A 503 3.74 -15.67 8.99
C PRO A 503 4.69 -15.30 10.13
N ASN A 504 4.18 -14.59 11.12
CA ASN A 504 4.81 -14.46 12.43
C ASN A 504 4.35 -15.69 13.20
N ASP A 505 4.89 -16.83 12.81
CA ASP A 505 4.86 -17.94 13.71
C ASP A 505 5.68 -17.55 14.95
N THR A 506 5.27 -18.04 16.10
CA THR A 506 6.11 -18.04 17.29
C THR A 506 7.29 -19.02 17.16
N ASN A 507 7.65 -19.39 15.93
CA ASN A 507 8.81 -20.16 15.54
C ASN A 507 9.90 -19.25 14.95
N GLY A 508 9.62 -17.95 14.81
CA GLY A 508 10.57 -16.90 14.53
C GLY A 508 11.81 -17.02 15.40
N THR A 509 12.88 -17.58 14.84
CA THR A 509 14.09 -17.87 15.59
C THR A 509 14.94 -16.61 15.55
N VAL A 510 14.82 -15.78 16.58
CA VAL A 510 15.63 -14.57 16.73
C VAL A 510 16.85 -14.89 17.59
N GLY A 511 18.03 -14.68 17.02
CA GLY A 511 19.33 -14.78 17.68
C GLY A 511 19.58 -13.63 18.66
N THR A 512 20.84 -13.39 18.98
CA THR A 512 21.30 -12.27 19.81
C THR A 512 22.45 -11.53 19.14
N ALA A 513 23.28 -10.80 19.89
CA ALA A 513 24.47 -10.16 19.33
C ALA A 513 25.72 -11.08 19.42
N ALA A 514 25.52 -12.39 19.57
CA ALA A 514 26.56 -13.39 19.69
C ALA A 514 26.39 -14.44 18.60
N GLY A 515 27.49 -15.03 18.11
CA GLY A 515 27.40 -16.09 17.11
C GLY A 515 26.71 -17.35 17.63
N GLU A 516 25.69 -17.81 16.92
CA GLU A 516 24.73 -18.84 17.30
C GLU A 516 24.49 -19.87 16.18
N THR A 517 23.72 -20.90 16.50
CA THR A 517 23.22 -21.85 15.50
C THR A 517 21.70 -21.88 15.60
N LEU A 518 21.05 -21.43 14.54
CA LEU A 518 19.59 -21.28 14.44
C LEU A 518 19.08 -22.27 13.39
N ASN A 519 17.98 -22.95 13.66
CA ASN A 519 17.40 -23.92 12.73
C ASN A 519 15.89 -23.68 12.70
N GLY A 520 15.34 -23.53 11.50
CA GLY A 520 13.91 -23.53 11.27
C GLY A 520 13.35 -24.97 11.27
N SER A 521 12.18 -25.11 10.70
CA SER A 521 11.28 -26.23 10.86
C SER A 521 11.01 -26.91 9.50
N ASN A 522 9.79 -27.41 9.29
CA ASN A 522 9.37 -27.91 7.98
C ASN A 522 8.18 -27.09 7.46
N GLN A 523 8.06 -25.85 7.91
CA GLN A 523 7.06 -24.86 7.51
C GLN A 523 7.82 -23.62 7.07
N ILE A 524 7.12 -22.63 6.52
CA ILE A 524 7.71 -21.29 6.30
C ILE A 524 8.17 -20.72 7.66
N ASP A 525 9.46 -20.50 7.82
CA ASP A 525 10.12 -19.94 9.00
C ASP A 525 10.70 -18.54 8.72
N PHE A 526 10.74 -17.70 9.75
CA PHE A 526 11.46 -16.42 9.74
C PHE A 526 12.62 -16.49 10.73
N ILE A 527 13.85 -16.32 10.28
CA ILE A 527 15.03 -16.45 11.14
C ILE A 527 15.86 -15.17 11.06
N ASN A 528 16.25 -14.61 12.20
CA ASN A 528 17.09 -13.41 12.24
C ASN A 528 18.25 -13.61 13.24
N GLY A 529 19.48 -13.67 12.72
CA GLY A 529 20.71 -13.80 13.51
C GLY A 529 21.02 -12.58 14.39
N LEU A 530 20.58 -11.39 13.98
CA LEU A 530 20.89 -10.08 14.55
C LEU A 530 22.37 -9.71 14.48
N GLY A 531 23.22 -10.30 15.31
CA GLY A 531 24.64 -10.02 15.20
C GLY A 531 25.52 -11.08 15.81
N GLY A 532 26.77 -11.12 15.37
CA GLY A 532 27.64 -12.25 15.65
C GLY A 532 27.99 -12.94 14.34
N ASN A 533 28.48 -14.16 14.45
CA ASN A 533 28.76 -14.97 13.27
C ASN A 533 27.89 -16.22 13.42
N ASP A 534 26.74 -16.21 12.78
CA ASP A 534 25.68 -17.16 12.94
C ASP A 534 25.74 -18.28 11.91
N SER A 535 25.19 -19.43 12.26
CA SER A 535 24.92 -20.54 11.34
C SER A 535 23.43 -20.82 11.35
N ILE A 536 22.77 -20.53 10.25
CA ILE A 536 21.32 -20.55 10.14
C ILE A 536 20.90 -21.53 9.04
N SER A 537 19.88 -22.35 9.32
CA SER A 537 19.24 -23.28 8.39
C SER A 537 17.73 -23.05 8.41
N GLY A 538 17.10 -22.88 7.25
CA GLY A 538 15.66 -22.66 7.07
C GLY A 538 14.88 -23.95 7.27
N GLY A 539 15.18 -24.98 6.49
CA GLY A 539 14.69 -26.34 6.68
C GLY A 539 13.83 -26.83 5.52
N ASN A 540 12.50 -26.90 5.69
CA ASN A 540 11.61 -27.01 4.53
C ASN A 540 10.57 -25.90 4.65
N GLY A 541 10.15 -25.33 3.53
CA GLY A 541 9.26 -24.17 3.52
C GLY A 541 9.91 -23.06 2.74
N ASN A 542 9.13 -22.05 2.34
CA ASN A 542 9.64 -20.86 1.65
C ASN A 542 10.03 -19.84 2.74
N ASP A 543 11.25 -19.94 3.24
CA ASP A 543 11.73 -19.30 4.46
C ASP A 543 12.28 -17.89 4.19
N VAL A 544 12.34 -17.07 5.24
CA VAL A 544 13.03 -15.77 5.19
C VAL A 544 14.12 -15.72 6.25
N ILE A 545 15.36 -15.53 5.82
CA ILE A 545 16.52 -15.61 6.70
C ILE A 545 17.34 -14.31 6.64
N TYR A 546 17.57 -13.68 7.78
CA TYR A 546 18.47 -12.54 7.96
C TYR A 546 19.68 -12.96 8.78
N GLY A 547 20.89 -12.78 8.24
CA GLY A 547 22.14 -12.98 8.96
C GLY A 547 22.37 -11.88 10.01
N GLY A 548 22.07 -10.63 9.65
CA GLY A 548 22.33 -9.50 10.51
C GLY A 548 23.74 -8.95 10.34
N THR A 549 24.43 -8.75 11.47
CA THR A 549 25.78 -8.17 11.48
C THR A 549 26.84 -9.20 11.83
N GLY A 550 27.81 -9.37 10.95
CA GLY A 550 28.97 -10.22 11.15
C GLY A 550 29.08 -11.23 10.01
N ASN A 551 29.86 -12.28 10.21
CA ASN A 551 30.16 -13.21 9.11
C ASN A 551 29.33 -14.48 9.28
N ASP A 552 28.19 -14.52 8.60
CA ASP A 552 27.15 -15.52 8.81
C ASP A 552 27.20 -16.62 7.75
N THR A 553 26.60 -17.76 8.08
CA THR A 553 26.40 -18.89 7.16
C THR A 553 24.91 -19.22 7.14
N LEU A 554 24.23 -18.93 6.03
CA LEU A 554 22.79 -19.10 5.84
C LEU A 554 22.52 -20.20 4.82
N ASN A 555 21.56 -21.07 5.11
CA ASN A 555 21.12 -22.15 4.22
C ASN A 555 19.59 -22.16 4.19
N GLY A 556 18.96 -21.98 3.02
CA GLY A 556 17.50 -22.05 2.84
C GLY A 556 16.97 -23.49 2.99
N ASP A 557 17.74 -24.45 2.48
CA ASP A 557 17.44 -25.89 2.44
C ASP A 557 16.40 -26.31 1.39
N ASN A 558 15.09 -26.31 1.65
CA ASN A 558 14.09 -26.70 0.64
C ASN A 558 12.89 -25.74 0.64
N GLY A 559 12.49 -25.29 -0.53
CA GLY A 559 11.44 -24.29 -0.72
C GLY A 559 12.00 -23.11 -1.49
N ASP A 560 11.14 -22.18 -1.88
CA ASP A 560 11.60 -20.94 -2.52
C ASP A 560 11.92 -19.92 -1.42
N ASP A 561 13.20 -19.82 -1.06
CA ASP A 561 13.69 -19.11 0.11
C ASP A 561 14.17 -17.68 -0.21
N LEU A 562 14.11 -16.80 0.80
CA LEU A 562 14.59 -15.43 0.72
C LEU A 562 15.68 -15.18 1.78
N LEU A 563 16.93 -15.04 1.34
CA LEU A 563 18.09 -14.93 2.21
C LEU A 563 18.72 -13.53 2.12
N PHE A 564 19.05 -12.96 3.28
CA PHE A 564 19.76 -11.69 3.42
C PHE A 564 21.00 -11.86 4.31
N GLY A 565 22.19 -11.76 3.73
CA GLY A 565 23.46 -11.74 4.47
C GLY A 565 23.72 -10.41 5.19
N GLU A 566 23.09 -9.32 4.74
CA GLU A 566 23.20 -7.97 5.31
C GLU A 566 24.63 -7.43 5.42
N SER A 567 25.27 -7.45 6.60
CA SER A 567 26.59 -6.84 6.80
C SER A 567 27.63 -7.86 7.22
N GLY A 568 28.70 -7.99 6.44
CA GLY A 568 29.86 -8.81 6.77
C GLY A 568 30.19 -9.76 5.62
N THR A 569 31.16 -10.65 5.80
CA THR A 569 31.52 -11.64 4.76
C THR A 569 30.79 -12.94 5.04
N ASN A 570 29.75 -13.18 4.27
CA ASN A 570 28.77 -14.23 4.47
C ASN A 570 28.98 -15.42 3.52
N ARG A 571 28.35 -16.54 3.87
CA ARG A 571 28.19 -17.72 3.03
C ARG A 571 26.71 -18.05 2.94
N LEU A 572 26.13 -17.97 1.76
CA LEU A 572 24.69 -18.15 1.54
C LEU A 572 24.46 -19.31 0.59
N PHE A 573 23.56 -20.20 0.95
CA PHE A 573 23.15 -21.37 0.16
C PHE A 573 21.63 -21.33 0.01
N GLY A 574 21.11 -21.31 -1.22
CA GLY A 574 19.67 -21.35 -1.49
C GLY A 574 19.11 -22.71 -1.09
N GLY A 575 19.49 -23.74 -1.85
CA GLY A 575 19.17 -25.13 -1.55
C GLY A 575 18.38 -25.78 -2.68
N ASN A 576 17.14 -26.17 -2.43
CA ASN A 576 16.24 -26.65 -3.49
C ASN A 576 15.02 -25.73 -3.56
N GLY A 577 14.74 -25.18 -4.73
CA GLY A 577 13.63 -24.25 -4.94
C GLY A 577 14.14 -23.02 -5.67
N ASN A 578 13.26 -22.13 -6.06
CA ASN A 578 13.64 -20.93 -6.81
C ASN A 578 13.91 -19.80 -5.82
N ASP A 579 15.16 -19.66 -5.41
CA ASP A 579 15.57 -18.84 -4.28
C ASP A 579 15.90 -17.41 -4.68
N VAL A 580 15.85 -16.50 -3.68
CA VAL A 580 16.29 -15.12 -3.82
C VAL A 580 17.30 -14.81 -2.73
N ILE A 581 18.54 -14.52 -3.13
CA ILE A 581 19.66 -14.38 -2.18
C ILE A 581 20.35 -13.03 -2.35
N TYR A 582 20.45 -12.28 -1.25
CA TYR A 582 21.17 -11.02 -1.16
C TYR A 582 22.38 -11.16 -0.23
N GLY A 583 23.60 -11.06 -0.76
CA GLY A 583 24.85 -11.06 0.01
C GLY A 583 24.96 -9.85 0.94
N GLY A 584 24.73 -8.67 0.36
CA GLY A 584 24.66 -7.41 1.10
C GLY A 584 25.96 -6.64 1.00
N ALA A 585 26.60 -6.35 2.12
CA ALA A 585 27.82 -5.55 2.18
C ALA A 585 29.03 -6.38 2.59
N SER A 586 30.17 -6.10 1.96
CA SER A 586 31.44 -6.85 2.00
C SER A 586 31.47 -7.99 0.98
N SER A 587 32.58 -8.72 0.93
CA SER A 587 32.77 -9.80 -0.04
C SER A 587 32.08 -11.07 0.45
N ASP A 588 31.10 -11.56 -0.27
CA ASP A 588 30.25 -12.70 0.06
C ASP A 588 30.50 -13.93 -0.84
N VAL A 589 30.04 -15.10 -0.38
CA VAL A 589 29.96 -16.32 -1.20
C VAL A 589 28.51 -16.76 -1.26
N ILE A 590 27.96 -16.85 -2.47
CA ILE A 590 26.55 -17.17 -2.74
C ILE A 590 26.51 -18.39 -3.66
N ASP A 591 25.73 -19.39 -3.24
CA ASP A 591 25.47 -20.62 -3.97
C ASP A 591 23.94 -20.75 -4.11
N GLY A 592 23.39 -20.74 -5.33
CA GLY A 592 21.95 -20.91 -5.60
C GLY A 592 21.47 -22.35 -5.36
N ASP A 593 22.28 -23.32 -5.80
CA ASP A 593 22.09 -24.76 -5.69
C ASP A 593 21.13 -25.37 -6.74
N ASN A 594 19.83 -25.56 -6.46
CA ASN A 594 18.90 -26.13 -7.44
C ASN A 594 17.64 -25.28 -7.54
N GLY A 595 17.33 -24.81 -8.75
CA GLY A 595 16.13 -24.02 -9.03
C GLY A 595 16.50 -22.86 -9.93
N ASP A 596 15.50 -22.11 -10.37
CA ASP A 596 15.74 -20.89 -11.15
C ASP A 596 15.91 -19.72 -10.18
N ASP A 597 17.15 -19.43 -9.79
CA ASP A 597 17.49 -18.56 -8.66
C ASP A 597 17.75 -17.10 -9.07
N ARG A 598 17.62 -16.19 -8.10
CA ARG A 598 18.02 -14.78 -8.23
C ARG A 598 19.06 -14.42 -7.19
N LEU A 599 20.28 -14.18 -7.66
CA LEU A 599 21.47 -14.06 -6.80
C LEU A 599 22.07 -12.66 -6.91
N PHE A 600 22.20 -11.97 -5.78
CA PHE A 600 22.68 -10.59 -5.69
C PHE A 600 23.86 -10.50 -4.72
N GLY A 601 25.07 -10.24 -5.21
CA GLY A 601 26.28 -10.09 -4.39
C GLY A 601 26.19 -8.85 -3.50
N GLY A 602 25.93 -7.69 -4.10
CA GLY A 602 25.71 -6.45 -3.38
C GLY A 602 26.92 -5.52 -3.48
N ALA A 603 27.63 -5.26 -2.40
CA ALA A 603 28.80 -4.40 -2.40
C ALA A 603 30.01 -5.15 -1.86
N GLY A 604 30.96 -5.51 -2.71
CA GLY A 604 31.97 -6.46 -2.30
C GLY A 604 32.82 -6.92 -3.45
N ASN A 605 33.50 -8.03 -3.24
CA ASN A 605 34.14 -8.75 -4.33
C ASN A 605 33.60 -10.16 -4.17
N ASP A 606 32.44 -10.39 -4.75
CA ASP A 606 31.57 -11.50 -4.41
C ASP A 606 31.89 -12.71 -5.29
N VAL A 607 31.60 -13.90 -4.77
CA VAL A 607 31.66 -15.15 -5.53
C VAL A 607 30.25 -15.72 -5.58
N ILE A 608 29.66 -15.79 -6.77
CA ILE A 608 28.28 -16.21 -6.97
C ILE A 608 28.26 -17.41 -7.93
N ASN A 609 27.69 -18.52 -7.50
CA ASN A 609 27.48 -19.72 -8.31
C ASN A 609 25.98 -20.05 -8.38
N GLY A 610 25.41 -20.13 -9.58
CA GLY A 610 24.01 -20.52 -9.82
C GLY A 610 23.75 -21.99 -9.52
N TYR A 611 24.57 -22.86 -10.12
CA TYR A 611 24.50 -24.32 -10.08
C TYR A 611 23.51 -24.95 -11.06
N HIS A 612 22.27 -25.26 -10.68
CA HIS A 612 21.32 -25.92 -11.57
C HIS A 612 20.05 -25.10 -11.71
N GLY A 613 19.63 -24.82 -12.94
CA GLY A 613 18.41 -24.07 -13.24
C GLY A 613 18.76 -22.83 -14.05
N ASP A 614 17.74 -22.12 -14.52
CA ASP A 614 17.95 -20.92 -15.33
C ASP A 614 18.09 -19.71 -14.40
N ASP A 615 19.32 -19.34 -14.05
CA ASP A 615 19.62 -18.41 -12.96
C ASP A 615 19.81 -16.95 -13.41
N SER A 616 19.56 -16.01 -12.50
CA SER A 616 19.82 -14.59 -12.69
C SER A 616 20.86 -14.08 -11.69
N LEU A 617 22.04 -13.71 -12.19
CA LEU A 617 23.19 -13.33 -11.36
C LEU A 617 23.52 -11.83 -11.48
N ILE A 618 23.59 -11.16 -10.34
CA ILE A 618 24.01 -9.75 -10.21
C ILE A 618 25.16 -9.67 -9.20
N GLY A 619 26.39 -9.43 -9.67
CA GLY A 619 27.54 -9.21 -8.78
C GLY A 619 27.35 -8.00 -7.86
N GLY A 620 26.83 -6.90 -8.41
CA GLY A 620 26.74 -5.64 -7.68
C GLY A 620 28.06 -4.89 -7.78
N ALA A 621 28.43 -4.10 -6.78
CA ALA A 621 29.59 -3.21 -6.81
C ALA A 621 30.88 -3.89 -6.30
N GLY A 622 31.84 -4.07 -7.19
CA GLY A 622 33.25 -4.27 -6.90
C GLY A 622 33.94 -5.10 -7.98
N ALA A 623 34.55 -6.22 -7.62
CA ALA A 623 35.18 -7.10 -8.59
C ALA A 623 34.77 -8.54 -8.32
N ASP A 624 33.69 -8.94 -8.99
CA ASP A 624 32.93 -10.14 -8.65
C ASP A 624 33.32 -11.31 -9.58
N THR A 625 33.08 -12.52 -9.10
CA THR A 625 33.21 -13.76 -9.86
C THR A 625 31.85 -14.43 -9.93
N LEU A 626 31.32 -14.58 -11.13
CA LEU A 626 30.00 -15.14 -11.41
C LEU A 626 30.16 -16.43 -12.20
N ASP A 627 29.42 -17.48 -11.83
CA ASP A 627 29.36 -18.74 -12.57
C ASP A 627 27.90 -19.21 -12.58
N GLY A 628 27.29 -19.31 -13.76
CA GLY A 628 25.92 -19.81 -13.87
C GLY A 628 25.86 -21.33 -13.67
N GLU A 629 26.93 -22.02 -14.08
CA GLU A 629 27.00 -23.49 -14.19
C GLU A 629 25.91 -24.03 -15.15
N ALA A 630 24.98 -24.88 -14.70
CA ALA A 630 24.09 -25.61 -15.60
C ALA A 630 22.70 -24.97 -15.72
N GLY A 631 22.37 -24.47 -16.90
CA GLY A 631 21.08 -23.84 -17.18
C GLY A 631 21.23 -22.79 -18.26
N ASP A 632 20.15 -22.13 -18.68
CA ASP A 632 20.25 -20.97 -19.55
C ASP A 632 20.29 -19.70 -18.67
N ASP A 633 21.49 -19.24 -18.32
CA ASP A 633 21.68 -18.23 -17.27
C ASP A 633 21.72 -16.79 -17.78
N THR A 634 21.36 -15.83 -16.92
CA THR A 634 21.41 -14.40 -17.21
C THR A 634 22.33 -13.65 -16.25
N PHE A 635 23.37 -13.01 -16.80
CA PHE A 635 24.30 -12.15 -16.05
C PHE A 635 23.94 -10.67 -16.26
N ILE A 636 23.50 -9.99 -15.21
CA ILE A 636 22.94 -8.63 -15.30
C ILE A 636 23.97 -7.59 -14.86
N PHE A 637 24.19 -6.57 -15.71
CA PHE A 637 25.14 -5.50 -15.43
C PHE A 637 24.51 -4.11 -15.46
N ALA A 638 24.96 -3.26 -14.54
CA ALA A 638 24.58 -1.85 -14.48
C ALA A 638 25.75 -0.93 -14.13
N ALA A 639 25.52 0.38 -14.27
CA ALA A 639 26.54 1.38 -14.03
C ALA A 639 26.95 1.44 -12.56
N GLY A 640 28.20 1.06 -12.28
CA GLY A 640 28.75 1.06 -10.92
C GLY A 640 29.10 -0.32 -10.39
N PHE A 641 28.82 -1.38 -11.14
CA PHE A 641 29.08 -2.76 -10.71
C PHE A 641 30.57 -3.13 -10.67
N GLY A 642 31.41 -2.46 -11.45
CA GLY A 642 32.85 -2.64 -11.34
C GLY A 642 33.39 -3.57 -12.42
N SER A 643 34.36 -4.43 -12.09
CA SER A 643 35.05 -5.27 -13.08
C SER A 643 34.99 -6.74 -12.72
N ASP A 644 34.13 -7.45 -13.44
CA ASP A 644 33.67 -8.76 -13.03
C ASP A 644 34.14 -9.85 -13.99
N VAL A 645 34.16 -11.08 -13.47
CA VAL A 645 34.62 -12.27 -14.15
C VAL A 645 33.47 -13.25 -14.24
N ILE A 646 33.12 -13.67 -15.45
CA ILE A 646 32.15 -14.74 -15.69
C ILE A 646 32.93 -16.01 -16.04
N ASN A 647 32.76 -17.03 -15.23
CA ASN A 647 33.15 -18.40 -15.53
C ASN A 647 31.98 -19.13 -16.19
N GLY A 648 32.26 -20.25 -16.87
CA GLY A 648 31.19 -21.14 -17.30
C GLY A 648 30.22 -20.65 -18.38
N PHE A 649 30.48 -19.52 -19.08
CA PHE A 649 29.58 -18.93 -20.12
C PHE A 649 29.27 -19.84 -21.35
N THR A 650 29.62 -21.11 -21.29
CA THR A 650 29.33 -22.13 -22.31
C THR A 650 28.50 -23.29 -21.78
N ASP A 651 28.11 -23.25 -20.51
CA ASP A 651 27.41 -24.33 -19.82
C ASP A 651 25.88 -24.23 -19.97
N GLY A 652 25.43 -23.47 -20.98
CA GLY A 652 24.04 -23.32 -21.40
C GLY A 652 23.89 -22.42 -22.63
N VAL A 653 22.71 -21.84 -22.81
CA VAL A 653 22.49 -20.66 -23.66
C VAL A 653 22.45 -19.40 -22.79
N ASP A 654 23.63 -19.01 -22.33
CA ASP A 654 23.77 -17.90 -21.39
C ASP A 654 23.62 -16.54 -22.07
N THR A 655 23.16 -15.57 -21.31
CA THR A 655 22.85 -14.22 -21.77
C THR A 655 23.45 -13.15 -20.86
N ILE A 656 23.97 -12.07 -21.43
CA ILE A 656 24.44 -10.89 -20.70
C ILE A 656 23.43 -9.76 -20.84
N ASP A 657 22.77 -9.37 -19.76
CA ASP A 657 21.81 -8.27 -19.76
C ASP A 657 22.50 -6.91 -19.56
N LEU A 658 22.41 -6.05 -20.58
CA LEU A 658 22.92 -4.68 -20.61
C LEU A 658 21.81 -3.62 -20.78
N THR A 659 20.54 -4.00 -20.59
CA THR A 659 19.36 -3.12 -20.76
C THR A 659 19.46 -1.84 -19.93
N ALA A 660 20.02 -1.94 -18.72
CA ALA A 660 20.27 -0.80 -17.83
C ALA A 660 21.17 0.29 -18.46
N PHE A 661 22.03 -0.06 -19.42
CA PHE A 661 22.88 0.89 -20.13
C PHE A 661 22.22 1.54 -21.35
N ARG A 662 21.08 1.03 -21.82
CA ARG A 662 20.39 1.46 -23.05
C ARG A 662 21.36 1.54 -24.24
N THR A 663 22.10 0.45 -24.44
CA THR A 663 23.25 0.39 -25.35
C THR A 663 22.98 -0.51 -26.55
N SER A 664 24.02 -0.88 -27.31
CA SER A 664 23.91 -1.86 -28.40
C SER A 664 25.22 -2.64 -28.55
N PHE A 665 25.16 -3.80 -29.20
CA PHE A 665 26.34 -4.62 -29.43
C PHE A 665 27.45 -3.86 -30.16
N GLY A 666 27.08 -3.00 -31.12
CA GLY A 666 28.05 -2.19 -31.89
C GLY A 666 28.84 -1.15 -31.08
N SER A 667 28.42 -0.86 -29.85
CA SER A 667 29.15 0.03 -28.91
C SER A 667 30.05 -0.71 -27.93
N LEU A 668 30.09 -2.05 -27.99
CA LEU A 668 30.99 -2.85 -27.16
C LEU A 668 32.37 -2.98 -27.82
N THR A 669 33.40 -3.02 -26.99
CA THR A 669 34.76 -3.39 -27.38
C THR A 669 35.06 -4.75 -26.81
N VAL A 670 35.15 -5.76 -27.68
CA VAL A 670 35.43 -7.16 -27.35
C VAL A 670 36.87 -7.47 -27.75
N ILE A 671 37.70 -7.92 -26.81
CA ILE A 671 39.13 -8.19 -27.01
C ILE A 671 39.47 -9.57 -26.46
N GLN A 672 40.17 -10.39 -27.24
CA GLN A 672 40.80 -11.61 -26.73
C GLN A 672 42.01 -11.26 -25.85
N ASP A 673 42.04 -11.74 -24.60
CA ASP A 673 43.20 -11.67 -23.70
C ASP A 673 43.57 -13.07 -23.19
N GLY A 674 44.65 -13.63 -23.75
CA GLY A 674 45.03 -15.02 -23.47
C GLY A 674 43.92 -16.00 -23.87
N LEU A 675 43.44 -16.80 -22.92
CA LEU A 675 42.31 -17.73 -23.11
C LEU A 675 40.95 -17.05 -22.87
N ASN A 676 40.91 -15.81 -22.40
CA ASN A 676 39.70 -15.13 -21.97
C ASN A 676 39.27 -14.07 -22.99
N THR A 677 38.00 -13.68 -22.90
CA THR A 677 37.44 -12.55 -23.65
C THR A 677 37.16 -11.40 -22.69
N VAL A 678 37.65 -10.20 -22.98
CA VAL A 678 37.41 -9.00 -22.19
C VAL A 678 36.48 -8.07 -22.98
N ILE A 679 35.36 -7.72 -22.37
CA ILE A 679 34.33 -6.83 -22.91
C ILE A 679 34.38 -5.51 -22.15
N SER A 680 34.36 -4.40 -22.88
CA SER A 680 34.37 -3.06 -22.30
C SER A 680 33.50 -2.11 -23.11
N SER A 681 33.01 -1.04 -22.48
CA SER A 681 32.28 0.02 -23.16
C SER A 681 32.48 1.36 -22.46
N SER A 682 32.34 2.46 -23.21
CA SER A 682 32.39 3.80 -22.63
C SER A 682 31.25 4.08 -21.63
N VAL A 683 30.15 3.32 -21.72
CA VAL A 683 28.99 3.47 -20.83
C VAL A 683 29.16 2.74 -19.48
N PHE A 684 30.12 1.84 -19.35
CA PHE A 684 30.39 1.10 -18.09
C PHE A 684 31.07 1.95 -16.99
N ARG A 685 31.25 3.26 -17.22
CA ARG A 685 32.25 4.14 -16.55
C ARG A 685 33.69 3.75 -16.92
N SER A 686 34.59 4.74 -16.99
CA SER A 686 35.78 4.72 -17.86
C SER A 686 36.92 3.75 -17.51
N ALA A 687 36.69 2.66 -16.78
CA ALA A 687 37.68 1.63 -16.49
C ALA A 687 37.11 0.22 -16.24
N ASN A 688 35.79 0.05 -16.25
CA ASN A 688 35.13 -1.20 -15.89
C ASN A 688 35.09 -2.18 -17.08
N THR A 689 35.24 -3.48 -16.79
CA THR A 689 35.29 -4.55 -17.80
C THR A 689 34.55 -5.80 -17.34
N MET A 690 34.00 -6.56 -18.28
CA MET A 690 33.49 -7.92 -18.04
C MET A 690 34.47 -8.91 -18.67
N THR A 691 34.88 -9.94 -17.95
CA THR A 691 35.82 -10.95 -18.45
C THR A 691 35.15 -12.31 -18.52
N LEU A 692 34.98 -12.86 -19.73
CA LEU A 692 34.53 -14.22 -19.93
C LEU A 692 35.74 -15.16 -19.93
N VAL A 693 35.80 -16.08 -18.97
CA VAL A 693 36.94 -16.99 -18.79
C VAL A 693 36.86 -18.14 -19.78
N ASN A 694 38.00 -18.49 -20.39
CA ASN A 694 38.11 -19.55 -21.40
C ASN A 694 37.16 -19.41 -22.61
N PHE A 695 36.61 -18.22 -22.85
CA PHE A 695 35.72 -17.93 -23.95
C PHE A 695 36.48 -17.27 -25.12
N THR A 696 36.15 -17.67 -26.35
CA THR A 696 36.82 -17.15 -27.56
C THR A 696 36.07 -15.93 -28.09
N ALA A 697 36.77 -14.81 -28.25
CA ALA A 697 36.16 -13.50 -28.59
C ALA A 697 35.47 -13.47 -29.96
N SER A 698 35.75 -14.41 -30.86
CA SER A 698 35.07 -14.51 -32.17
C SER A 698 33.69 -15.16 -32.09
N ASP A 699 33.41 -15.82 -30.97
CA ASP A 699 32.20 -16.62 -30.79
C ASP A 699 31.11 -15.80 -30.09
N ILE A 700 31.43 -14.57 -29.65
CA ILE A 700 30.48 -13.63 -29.07
C ILE A 700 29.80 -12.81 -30.17
N ASP A 701 28.48 -12.73 -30.14
CA ASP A 701 27.69 -11.91 -31.04
C ASP A 701 26.52 -11.21 -30.32
N ALA A 702 25.63 -10.57 -31.08
CA ALA A 702 24.54 -9.78 -30.50
C ALA A 702 23.44 -10.60 -29.83
N THR A 703 23.34 -11.92 -30.09
CA THR A 703 22.34 -12.79 -29.47
C THR A 703 22.70 -13.18 -28.05
N ASP A 704 23.96 -13.03 -27.65
CA ASP A 704 24.42 -13.30 -26.29
C ASP A 704 24.08 -12.15 -25.33
N PHE A 705 23.33 -11.14 -25.78
CA PHE A 705 23.04 -9.93 -25.02
C PHE A 705 21.58 -9.48 -25.09
N LEU A 706 21.11 -8.88 -24.00
CA LEU A 706 19.91 -8.03 -23.94
C LEU A 706 20.32 -6.54 -23.89
N PHE A 707 19.60 -5.66 -24.58
CA PHE A 707 19.97 -4.25 -24.78
C PHE A 707 18.86 -3.25 -24.46
#